data_AF-A0A841ENW9-F1
#
_entry.id   AF-A0A841ENW9-F1
#
_cell.length_a   1.000
_cell.length_b   1.000
_cell.length_c   1.000
_cell.angle_alpha   90.00
_cell.angle_beta   90.00
_cell.angle_gamma   90.00
#
_symmetry.space_group_name_H-M   'P 1'
#
loop_
_entity.id
_entity.type
_entity.pdbx_description
1 polymer ?
#
loop_
_entity_poly.entity_id
_entity_poly.type
_entity_poly.pdbx_seq_one_letter_code
_entity_poly.pdbx_strand_id
1 'polypeptide(L)'
;MRKILILLFVSVQLLAQKPVLLPRSTPEAEGISSEAIINFLEAASKSKHEFHSFMLLRHGKVVAESWWNPYHNDLKHTMYSVSKSFTATAIGFAVSEKKITVEDKVISFFPEDMPTQVSPYLAELKIKDLLTMSVGHQTDPTGEIGAKNENWVKAFLRTQIVNKPGSKFLYNSAATYMLSAIVQKVTGQKVIDYLQPRLFEPLGITGIDWEVDPKGINTGGWGIRLKTEDMAKFGQLFLQKGLWKGKQILPAAWVEEASTMKIMQDPNATQAKKDSSDWLQGYCYQMWRSRNNAYRGDGANGQFIIVLPEKDAVMIVTAEAPDMQGEFNLLWKYIYPALGDKKLPANPAMLAKLKEKTASLALPIPNKNVSSSTESKVSGKTFGMVTGDRSFENVKFDFDNGVCKVSFKTDSTTHQIPFGASKWELSETTKFGPYLVAAAKANRVGLPAFKVAGSYTWKDENTLELTLRYIESPHTETIVCTFDDDNVSIDFQSIFNINRKRTISKGIVFTPKANAPKLIVRGDDMGYSHSGNEALIKSYKEGIETSIEVIVASPWFPEAVKLLAENKRVDIGLHFAITSEWDNVKWRPLTEAKSLRNADGYFYPMLFHNNNYPKQAVLDNDWKIEDIEKELKAQIEMALKYIPRLSHVSGHMGSTAFTQEVKDMARRVAKEYKLTMVDVDSMKDLKVAYTGFDFNNKNTEQKIEGFIGMLDKLEEGKAYVFVEHPGLDNDELRAISHIGYEDVAQGRQDVTTIFTSEKVRTAILKKGIQLVSYKEVIAGSK
;
A
#
# COMPACT_ATOMS: atom_id res chain seq x y z
N MET A 1 -60.66 -27.78 -25.22
CA MET A 1 -60.11 -26.42 -25.22
C MET A 1 -58.76 -26.43 -24.51
N ARG A 2 -57.64 -26.35 -25.26
CA ARG A 2 -56.28 -26.15 -24.71
C ARG A 2 -55.89 -24.71 -25.02
N LYS A 3 -55.62 -23.89 -24.00
CA LYS A 3 -55.01 -22.56 -24.15
C LYS A 3 -53.50 -22.72 -24.09
N ILE A 4 -52.82 -22.35 -25.16
CA ILE A 4 -51.36 -22.20 -25.24
C ILE A 4 -51.06 -20.75 -24.89
N LEU A 5 -50.23 -20.53 -23.87
CA LEU A 5 -49.72 -19.21 -23.48
C LEU A 5 -48.36 -19.02 -24.15
N ILE A 6 -48.26 -18.07 -25.09
CA ILE A 6 -47.01 -17.68 -25.74
C ILE A 6 -46.37 -16.57 -24.90
N LEU A 7 -45.22 -16.84 -24.29
CA LEU A 7 -44.37 -15.82 -23.69
C LEU A 7 -43.43 -15.25 -24.76
N LEU A 8 -43.59 -13.96 -25.08
CA LEU A 8 -42.65 -13.18 -25.86
C LEU A 8 -41.47 -12.74 -24.97
N PHE A 9 -40.28 -13.28 -25.22
CA PHE A 9 -39.03 -12.74 -24.68
C PHE A 9 -38.64 -11.50 -25.50
N VAL A 10 -38.76 -10.31 -24.91
CA VAL A 10 -38.15 -9.08 -25.43
C VAL A 10 -36.69 -9.08 -24.98
N SER A 11 -35.77 -9.38 -25.89
CA SER A 11 -34.34 -9.22 -25.68
C SER A 11 -33.99 -7.73 -25.70
N VAL A 12 -33.74 -7.13 -24.53
CA VAL A 12 -33.12 -5.80 -24.45
C VAL A 12 -31.64 -6.00 -24.74
N GLN A 13 -31.23 -5.75 -25.99
CA GLN A 13 -29.81 -5.57 -26.31
C GLN A 13 -29.34 -4.26 -25.67
N LEU A 14 -28.52 -4.38 -24.63
CA LEU A 14 -27.69 -3.28 -24.13
C LEU A 14 -26.73 -2.86 -25.25
N LEU A 15 -27.12 -1.86 -26.04
CA LEU A 15 -26.20 -1.17 -26.93
C LEU A 15 -25.19 -0.42 -26.07
N ALA A 16 -23.96 -0.94 -25.99
CA ALA A 16 -22.83 -0.19 -25.45
C ALA A 16 -22.72 1.14 -26.21
N GLN A 17 -22.89 2.26 -25.49
CA GLN A 17 -22.80 3.60 -26.07
C GLN A 17 -21.37 3.78 -26.63
N LYS A 18 -21.24 3.99 -27.95
CA LYS A 18 -19.93 4.30 -28.54
C LYS A 18 -19.37 5.56 -27.87
N PRO A 19 -18.07 5.59 -27.51
CA PRO A 19 -17.47 6.75 -26.87
C PRO A 19 -17.65 7.99 -27.75
N VAL A 20 -18.21 9.04 -27.15
CA VAL A 20 -18.42 10.32 -27.83
C VAL A 20 -17.09 11.06 -27.87
N LEU A 21 -16.46 11.07 -29.03
CA LEU A 21 -15.21 11.79 -29.28
C LEU A 21 -15.47 13.28 -29.53
N LEU A 22 -14.53 14.12 -29.12
CA LEU A 22 -14.44 15.53 -29.49
C LEU A 22 -14.26 15.68 -31.01
N PRO A 23 -14.78 16.74 -31.65
CA PRO A 23 -14.51 16.99 -33.06
C PRO A 23 -13.02 17.27 -33.27
N ARG A 24 -12.43 16.71 -34.35
CA ARG A 24 -11.05 17.00 -34.78
C ARG A 24 -11.05 18.08 -35.87
N SER A 25 -9.99 18.88 -35.92
CA SER A 25 -9.72 19.88 -36.98
C SER A 25 -8.23 19.91 -37.32
N THR A 26 -7.84 20.72 -38.30
CA THR A 26 -6.41 21.00 -38.55
C THR A 26 -5.95 22.19 -37.72
N PRO A 27 -4.67 22.25 -37.30
CA PRO A 27 -4.12 23.40 -36.59
C PRO A 27 -4.41 24.73 -37.30
N GLU A 28 -4.14 24.81 -38.61
CA GLU A 28 -4.25 26.05 -39.37
C GLU A 28 -5.69 26.56 -39.44
N ALA A 29 -6.66 25.65 -39.56
CA ALA A 29 -8.07 25.98 -39.62
C ALA A 29 -8.61 26.60 -38.32
N GLU A 30 -7.91 26.38 -37.20
CA GLU A 30 -8.24 26.92 -35.88
C GLU A 30 -7.19 27.93 -35.37
N GLY A 31 -6.32 28.43 -36.24
CA GLY A 31 -5.46 29.58 -35.92
C GLY A 31 -4.15 29.28 -35.19
N ILE A 32 -3.59 28.09 -35.36
CA ILE A 32 -2.23 27.73 -34.90
C ILE A 32 -1.48 26.97 -36.00
N SER A 33 -0.18 27.21 -36.18
CA SER A 33 0.58 26.49 -37.22
C SER A 33 0.96 25.08 -36.76
N SER A 34 0.89 24.11 -37.68
CA SER A 34 1.40 22.74 -37.41
C SER A 34 2.88 22.77 -36.99
N GLU A 35 3.67 23.71 -37.53
CA GLU A 35 5.08 23.90 -37.19
C GLU A 35 5.30 24.28 -35.73
N ALA A 36 4.48 25.16 -35.15
CA ALA A 36 4.59 25.50 -33.72
C ALA A 36 4.36 24.28 -32.81
N ILE A 37 3.43 23.42 -33.19
CA ILE A 37 3.14 22.17 -32.48
C ILE A 37 4.30 21.18 -32.63
N ILE A 38 4.86 21.03 -33.83
CA ILE A 38 6.07 20.21 -34.06
C ILE A 38 7.22 20.69 -33.17
N ASN A 39 7.47 22.01 -33.13
CA ASN A 39 8.54 22.59 -32.31
C ASN A 39 8.33 22.32 -30.80
N PHE A 40 7.09 22.38 -30.32
CA PHE A 40 6.76 21.96 -28.95
C PHE A 40 7.08 20.48 -28.73
N LEU A 41 6.62 19.58 -29.60
CA LEU A 41 6.83 18.14 -29.46
C LEU A 41 8.32 17.77 -29.52
N GLU A 42 9.10 18.44 -30.36
CA GLU A 42 10.56 18.28 -30.40
C GLU A 42 11.24 18.76 -29.13
N ALA A 43 10.85 19.93 -28.61
CA ALA A 43 11.38 20.45 -27.36
C ALA A 43 11.01 19.55 -26.18
N ALA A 44 9.79 19.01 -26.15
CA ALA A 44 9.32 18.04 -25.17
C ALA A 44 10.18 16.76 -25.22
N SER A 45 10.40 16.16 -26.40
CA SER A 45 11.25 14.97 -26.57
C SER A 45 12.71 15.17 -26.15
N LYS A 46 13.24 16.40 -26.25
CA LYS A 46 14.62 16.75 -25.86
C LYS A 46 14.72 17.21 -24.41
N SER A 47 13.60 17.37 -23.72
CA SER A 47 13.58 17.83 -22.33
C SER A 47 13.82 16.68 -21.36
N LYS A 48 14.07 17.02 -20.09
CA LYS A 48 14.16 16.05 -18.99
C LYS A 48 12.80 15.51 -18.51
N HIS A 49 11.70 15.98 -19.09
CA HIS A 49 10.34 15.58 -18.71
C HIS A 49 9.89 14.44 -19.61
N GLU A 50 9.41 13.36 -19.01
CA GLU A 50 8.93 12.22 -19.76
C GLU A 50 7.44 12.39 -20.07
N PHE A 51 7.12 12.95 -21.25
CA PHE A 51 5.72 13.10 -21.68
C PHE A 51 5.12 11.74 -22.07
N HIS A 52 3.91 11.49 -21.64
CA HIS A 52 3.12 10.28 -21.95
C HIS A 52 1.98 10.58 -22.93
N SER A 53 1.33 11.73 -22.76
CA SER A 53 0.30 12.19 -23.70
C SER A 53 0.25 13.70 -23.80
N PHE A 54 -0.20 14.17 -24.97
CA PHE A 54 -0.45 15.57 -25.29
C PHE A 54 -1.76 15.67 -26.07
N MET A 55 -2.61 16.63 -25.74
CA MET A 55 -3.78 16.98 -26.55
C MET A 55 -4.03 18.48 -26.48
N LEU A 56 -4.22 19.12 -27.64
CA LEU A 56 -4.53 20.54 -27.76
C LEU A 56 -5.89 20.72 -28.41
N LEU A 57 -6.77 21.44 -27.72
CA LEU A 57 -8.06 21.86 -28.22
C LEU A 57 -8.03 23.35 -28.51
N ARG A 58 -8.65 23.73 -29.62
CA ARG A 58 -8.87 25.12 -30.01
C ARG A 58 -10.29 25.25 -30.57
N HIS A 59 -11.04 26.25 -30.10
CA HIS A 59 -12.44 26.47 -30.52
C HIS A 59 -13.34 25.22 -30.36
N GLY A 60 -13.10 24.44 -29.29
CA GLY A 60 -13.81 23.20 -28.99
C GLY A 60 -13.46 22.00 -29.88
N LYS A 61 -12.40 22.07 -30.68
CA LYS A 61 -11.93 20.98 -31.55
C LYS A 61 -10.50 20.57 -31.22
N VAL A 62 -10.21 19.28 -31.28
CA VAL A 62 -8.85 18.73 -31.16
C VAL A 62 -8.06 19.07 -32.43
N VAL A 63 -7.00 19.85 -32.28
CA VAL A 63 -6.11 20.26 -33.40
C VAL A 63 -4.83 19.43 -33.47
N ALA A 64 -4.42 18.85 -32.35
CA ALA A 64 -3.32 17.90 -32.27
C ALA A 64 -3.47 17.01 -31.04
N GLU A 65 -3.08 15.75 -31.16
CA GLU A 65 -3.07 14.76 -30.08
C GLU A 65 -1.95 13.76 -30.32
N SER A 66 -1.29 13.30 -29.26
CA SER A 66 -0.21 12.33 -29.35
C SER A 66 -0.01 11.59 -28.04
N TRP A 67 0.47 10.35 -28.16
CA TRP A 67 0.91 9.52 -27.04
C TRP A 67 2.31 8.99 -27.32
N TRP A 68 3.16 8.97 -26.30
CA TRP A 68 4.48 8.37 -26.41
C TRP A 68 4.34 6.88 -26.13
N ASN A 69 4.62 6.03 -27.12
CA ASN A 69 4.63 4.58 -26.94
C ASN A 69 5.49 4.19 -25.72
N PRO A 70 4.97 3.39 -24.76
CA PRO A 70 3.82 2.47 -24.87
C PRO A 70 2.47 3.03 -24.39
N TYR A 71 2.34 4.34 -24.18
CA TYR A 71 1.04 4.95 -23.87
C TYR A 71 0.18 5.08 -25.13
N HIS A 72 -1.14 4.97 -24.97
CA HIS A 72 -2.13 5.01 -26.04
C HIS A 72 -3.42 5.73 -25.60
N ASN A 73 -4.26 6.08 -26.57
CA ASN A 73 -5.47 6.88 -26.36
C ASN A 73 -6.58 6.18 -25.59
N ASP A 74 -6.60 4.85 -25.57
CA ASP A 74 -7.58 4.04 -24.86
C ASP A 74 -7.20 3.76 -23.41
N LEU A 75 -5.95 4.04 -23.03
CA LEU A 75 -5.45 3.90 -21.66
C LEU A 75 -5.94 5.04 -20.77
N LYS A 76 -6.35 4.67 -19.57
CA LYS A 76 -6.53 5.64 -18.48
C LYS A 76 -5.17 5.96 -17.89
N HIS A 77 -5.05 7.10 -17.24
CA HIS A 77 -3.83 7.49 -16.56
C HIS A 77 -4.17 7.98 -15.14
N THR A 78 -3.28 7.73 -14.20
CA THR A 78 -3.44 8.17 -12.80
C THR A 78 -3.24 9.67 -12.74
N MET A 79 -4.25 10.35 -12.19
CA MET A 79 -4.39 11.81 -12.30
C MET A 79 -3.89 12.57 -11.08
N TYR A 80 -3.54 11.85 -10.00
CA TYR A 80 -3.14 12.46 -8.74
C TYR A 80 -4.07 13.62 -8.37
N SER A 81 -3.51 14.78 -8.07
CA SER A 81 -4.24 15.95 -7.59
C SER A 81 -5.22 16.57 -8.60
N VAL A 82 -5.24 16.19 -9.88
CA VAL A 82 -6.33 16.62 -10.79
C VAL A 82 -7.70 16.14 -10.26
N SER A 83 -7.72 15.04 -9.50
CA SER A 83 -8.92 14.53 -8.78
C SER A 83 -9.64 15.61 -7.95
N LYS A 84 -8.88 16.59 -7.45
CA LYS A 84 -9.38 17.70 -6.64
C LYS A 84 -10.42 18.55 -7.36
N SER A 85 -10.17 18.85 -8.64
CA SER A 85 -11.09 19.67 -9.45
C SER A 85 -12.41 18.95 -9.73
N PHE A 86 -12.39 17.62 -9.86
CA PHE A 86 -13.60 16.79 -9.95
C PHE A 86 -14.36 16.78 -8.61
N THR A 87 -13.64 16.65 -7.48
CA THR A 87 -14.26 16.71 -6.14
C THR A 87 -14.90 18.08 -5.87
N ALA A 88 -14.24 19.19 -6.22
CA ALA A 88 -14.86 20.51 -6.13
C ALA A 88 -16.08 20.65 -7.05
N THR A 89 -16.06 20.02 -8.23
CA THR A 89 -17.24 19.99 -9.11
C THR A 89 -18.41 19.25 -8.44
N ALA A 90 -18.16 18.16 -7.72
CA ALA A 90 -19.18 17.47 -6.93
C ALA A 90 -19.76 18.36 -5.82
N ILE A 91 -18.91 19.14 -5.13
CA ILE A 91 -19.37 20.16 -4.17
C ILE A 91 -20.24 21.21 -4.88
N GLY A 92 -19.84 21.68 -6.07
CA GLY A 92 -20.64 22.61 -6.88
C GLY A 92 -22.03 22.10 -7.22
N PHE A 93 -22.14 20.81 -7.58
CA PHE A 93 -23.44 20.16 -7.75
C PHE A 93 -24.24 20.11 -6.45
N ALA A 94 -23.63 19.71 -5.34
CA ALA A 94 -24.31 19.65 -4.05
C ALA A 94 -24.78 21.04 -3.56
N VAL A 95 -24.01 22.10 -3.82
CA VAL A 95 -24.42 23.50 -3.57
C VAL A 95 -25.60 23.89 -4.46
N SER A 96 -25.54 23.56 -5.75
CA SER A 96 -26.61 23.86 -6.71
C SER A 96 -27.91 23.12 -6.40
N GLU A 97 -27.80 21.89 -5.89
CA GLU A 97 -28.90 21.07 -5.38
C GLU A 97 -29.37 21.48 -3.98
N LYS A 98 -28.78 22.53 -3.39
CA LYS A 98 -29.09 23.05 -2.04
C LYS A 98 -28.90 22.03 -0.91
N LYS A 99 -28.01 21.05 -1.08
CA LYS A 99 -27.67 20.05 -0.05
C LYS A 99 -26.67 20.58 0.97
N ILE A 100 -25.83 21.51 0.55
CA ILE A 100 -24.80 22.18 1.36
C ILE A 100 -24.62 23.61 0.88
N THR A 101 -23.98 24.44 1.69
CA THR A 101 -23.36 25.69 1.28
C THR A 101 -21.86 25.65 1.54
N VAL A 102 -21.07 26.46 0.83
CA VAL A 102 -19.63 26.56 1.11
C VAL A 102 -19.32 27.18 2.49
N GLU A 103 -20.32 27.76 3.15
CA GLU A 103 -20.21 28.36 4.48
C GLU A 103 -20.52 27.38 5.62
N ASP A 104 -20.99 26.17 5.30
CA ASP A 104 -21.34 25.15 6.30
C ASP A 104 -20.10 24.70 7.08
N LYS A 105 -20.30 24.40 8.37
CA LYS A 105 -19.24 23.97 9.28
C LYS A 105 -18.92 22.50 9.08
N VAL A 106 -17.64 22.18 8.91
CA VAL A 106 -17.18 20.79 8.64
C VAL A 106 -17.59 19.83 9.75
N ILE A 107 -17.51 20.26 11.01
CA ILE A 107 -17.87 19.43 12.18
C ILE A 107 -19.35 19.03 12.20
N SER A 108 -20.23 19.77 11.54
CA SER A 108 -21.68 19.49 11.55
C SER A 108 -22.04 18.20 10.80
N PHE A 109 -21.16 17.71 9.93
CA PHE A 109 -21.38 16.52 9.12
C PHE A 109 -20.96 15.22 9.83
N PHE A 110 -20.13 15.30 10.88
CA PHE A 110 -19.53 14.12 11.52
C PHE A 110 -19.53 14.19 13.06
N PRO A 111 -20.70 14.42 13.71
CA PRO A 111 -20.78 14.51 15.18
C PRO A 111 -20.25 13.24 15.88
N GLU A 112 -20.36 12.07 15.25
CA GLU A 112 -19.90 10.78 15.78
C GLU A 112 -18.38 10.57 15.80
N ASP A 113 -17.64 11.34 14.99
CA ASP A 113 -16.20 11.20 14.80
C ASP A 113 -15.40 12.32 15.46
N MET A 114 -16.06 13.17 16.26
CA MET A 114 -15.42 14.31 16.91
C MET A 114 -14.33 13.89 17.91
N PRO A 115 -13.23 14.67 18.01
CA PRO A 115 -12.28 14.50 19.11
C PRO A 115 -12.93 14.81 20.46
N THR A 116 -12.35 14.30 21.54
CA THR A 116 -12.79 14.57 22.92
C THR A 116 -12.77 16.06 23.26
N GLN A 117 -11.86 16.82 22.65
CA GLN A 117 -11.79 18.27 22.77
C GLN A 117 -11.80 18.92 21.39
N VAL A 118 -12.74 19.84 21.18
CA VAL A 118 -12.88 20.60 19.94
C VAL A 118 -12.16 21.93 20.08
N SER A 119 -11.16 22.19 19.24
CA SER A 119 -10.47 23.49 19.24
C SER A 119 -11.36 24.58 18.63
N PRO A 120 -11.19 25.86 19.01
CA PRO A 120 -11.93 26.97 18.39
C PRO A 120 -11.78 27.01 16.86
N TYR A 121 -10.59 26.74 16.33
CA TYR A 121 -10.35 26.71 14.90
C TYR A 121 -11.02 25.53 14.18
N LEU A 122 -11.10 24.35 14.82
CA LEU A 122 -11.86 23.24 14.28
C LEU A 122 -13.37 23.55 14.25
N ALA A 123 -13.90 24.19 15.29
CA ALA A 123 -15.28 24.66 15.31
C ALA A 123 -15.57 25.75 14.27
N GLU A 124 -14.55 26.52 13.87
CA GLU A 124 -14.68 27.56 12.86
C GLU A 124 -14.61 27.04 11.41
N LEU A 125 -13.98 25.90 11.17
CA LEU A 125 -13.65 25.36 9.86
C LEU A 125 -14.88 25.17 8.96
N LYS A 126 -14.85 25.75 7.75
CA LYS A 126 -15.93 25.69 6.75
C LYS A 126 -15.51 24.91 5.50
N ILE A 127 -16.51 24.51 4.71
CA ILE A 127 -16.29 23.85 3.41
C ILE A 127 -15.40 24.68 2.49
N LYS A 128 -15.58 26.01 2.44
CA LYS A 128 -14.72 26.89 1.62
C LYS A 128 -13.25 26.82 2.01
N ASP A 129 -12.93 26.66 3.29
CA ASP A 129 -11.54 26.60 3.76
C ASP A 129 -10.86 25.29 3.31
N LEU A 130 -11.64 24.20 3.22
CA LEU A 130 -11.20 22.95 2.57
C LEU A 130 -10.97 23.18 1.07
N LEU A 131 -11.92 23.82 0.37
CA LEU A 131 -11.83 24.10 -1.08
C LEU A 131 -10.61 24.95 -1.45
N THR A 132 -10.22 25.89 -0.60
CA THR A 132 -9.12 26.84 -0.84
C THR A 132 -7.78 26.40 -0.25
N MET A 133 -7.67 25.17 0.29
CA MET A 133 -6.44 24.68 0.92
C MET A 133 -5.95 25.58 2.06
N SER A 134 -6.86 26.04 2.91
CA SER A 134 -6.58 27.00 3.98
C SER A 134 -7.11 26.54 5.33
N VAL A 135 -7.05 25.23 5.58
CA VAL A 135 -7.54 24.59 6.82
C VAL A 135 -6.88 25.15 8.09
N GLY A 136 -5.60 25.52 8.00
CA GLY A 136 -4.82 26.05 9.13
C GLY A 136 -3.94 25.03 9.85
N HIS A 137 -3.79 23.81 9.30
CA HIS A 137 -2.75 22.86 9.74
C HIS A 137 -1.34 23.44 9.57
N GLN A 138 -0.40 22.95 10.37
CA GLN A 138 1.02 23.33 10.27
C GLN A 138 1.72 22.61 9.12
N THR A 139 1.41 21.34 8.92
CA THR A 139 1.97 20.44 7.90
C THR A 139 0.84 19.64 7.24
N ASP A 140 1.07 19.12 6.03
CA ASP A 140 0.09 18.27 5.33
C ASP A 140 -0.05 16.91 6.04
N PRO A 141 -1.22 16.57 6.63
CA PRO A 141 -1.40 15.32 7.36
C PRO A 141 -1.71 14.11 6.46
N THR A 142 -1.79 14.30 5.12
CA THR A 142 -2.19 13.24 4.18
C THR A 142 -1.38 11.96 4.35
N GLY A 143 -0.05 12.08 4.52
CA GLY A 143 0.84 10.93 4.67
C GLY A 143 0.59 10.16 5.98
N GLU A 144 0.39 10.87 7.09
CA GLU A 144 0.15 10.27 8.40
C GLU A 144 -1.21 9.59 8.48
N ILE A 145 -2.27 10.29 8.03
CA ILE A 145 -3.64 9.77 7.99
C ILE A 145 -3.69 8.56 7.05
N GLY A 146 -3.10 8.70 5.87
CA GLY A 146 -3.05 7.65 4.87
C GLY A 146 -2.40 6.39 5.42
N ALA A 147 -1.25 6.48 6.09
CA ALA A 147 -0.44 5.34 6.52
C ALA A 147 -1.15 4.32 7.44
N LYS A 148 -2.27 4.69 8.06
CA LYS A 148 -3.00 3.84 9.02
C LYS A 148 -4.31 3.33 8.41
N ASN A 149 -4.62 2.06 8.70
CA ASN A 149 -5.90 1.45 8.34
C ASN A 149 -6.99 1.82 9.36
N GLU A 150 -7.27 3.12 9.52
CA GLU A 150 -8.26 3.67 10.47
C GLU A 150 -9.34 4.51 9.76
N ASN A 151 -10.29 5.08 10.52
CA ASN A 151 -11.25 6.06 9.98
C ASN A 151 -10.53 7.39 9.71
N TRP A 152 -10.32 7.72 8.42
CA TRP A 152 -9.59 8.92 8.02
C TRP A 152 -10.33 10.22 8.34
N VAL A 153 -11.67 10.23 8.39
CA VAL A 153 -12.47 11.38 8.85
C VAL A 153 -12.12 11.71 10.30
N LYS A 154 -12.19 10.70 11.17
CA LYS A 154 -11.83 10.83 12.59
C LYS A 154 -10.37 11.24 12.78
N ALA A 155 -9.47 10.68 11.98
CA ALA A 155 -8.05 11.03 12.02
C ALA A 155 -7.83 12.52 11.65
N PHE A 156 -8.48 13.01 10.59
CA PHE A 156 -8.43 14.43 10.20
C PHE A 156 -8.99 15.36 11.28
N LEU A 157 -10.15 15.02 11.86
CA LEU A 157 -10.77 15.86 12.90
C LEU A 157 -9.95 15.90 14.20
N ARG A 158 -9.11 14.88 14.46
CA ARG A 158 -8.14 14.86 15.57
C ARG A 158 -6.85 15.63 15.24
N THR A 159 -6.52 15.85 13.96
CA THR A 159 -5.32 16.59 13.58
C THR A 159 -5.41 18.04 14.05
N GLN A 160 -4.34 18.53 14.67
CA GLN A 160 -4.33 19.86 15.27
C GLN A 160 -4.35 20.98 14.22
N ILE A 161 -5.38 21.84 14.27
CA ILE A 161 -5.46 23.09 13.49
C ILE A 161 -4.90 24.23 14.35
N VAL A 162 -3.79 24.84 13.90
CA VAL A 162 -3.03 25.83 14.69
C VAL A 162 -3.16 27.26 14.16
N ASN A 163 -3.61 27.43 12.92
CA ASN A 163 -3.90 28.73 12.32
C ASN A 163 -5.41 28.88 12.08
N LYS A 164 -5.90 30.12 12.04
CA LYS A 164 -7.30 30.39 11.72
C LYS A 164 -7.65 29.86 10.32
N PRO A 165 -8.75 29.09 10.15
CA PRO A 165 -9.20 28.68 8.83
C PRO A 165 -9.40 29.86 7.89
N GLY A 166 -9.00 29.69 6.62
CA GLY A 166 -9.03 30.75 5.62
C GLY A 166 -7.81 31.67 5.62
N SER A 167 -6.96 31.66 6.66
CA SER A 167 -5.91 32.70 6.81
C SER A 167 -4.60 32.41 6.08
N LYS A 168 -4.28 31.15 5.80
CA LYS A 168 -3.00 30.74 5.23
C LYS A 168 -3.17 29.55 4.29
N PHE A 169 -2.52 29.62 3.12
CA PHE A 169 -2.48 28.51 2.19
C PHE A 169 -1.53 27.41 2.69
N LEU A 170 -2.00 26.17 2.68
CA LEU A 170 -1.22 24.95 2.82
C LEU A 170 -1.87 23.86 1.96
N TYR A 171 -1.17 23.44 0.90
CA TYR A 171 -1.65 22.38 0.04
C TYR A 171 -1.80 21.06 0.83
N ASN A 172 -3.02 20.53 0.91
CA ASN A 172 -3.38 19.45 1.82
C ASN A 172 -4.42 18.53 1.16
N SER A 173 -4.05 17.30 0.84
CA SER A 173 -4.99 16.36 0.17
C SER A 173 -6.01 15.74 1.12
N ALA A 174 -5.73 15.68 2.42
CA ALA A 174 -6.70 15.25 3.43
C ALA A 174 -7.86 16.25 3.56
N ALA A 175 -7.63 17.55 3.28
CA ALA A 175 -8.71 18.53 3.19
C ALA A 175 -9.69 18.22 2.05
N THR A 176 -9.18 17.80 0.88
CA THR A 176 -10.03 17.36 -0.23
C THR A 176 -10.73 16.04 0.08
N TYR A 177 -10.08 15.10 0.77
CA TYR A 177 -10.74 13.89 1.25
C TYR A 177 -11.98 14.22 2.11
N MET A 178 -11.89 15.22 2.98
CA MET A 178 -13.06 15.67 3.76
C MET A 178 -14.18 16.21 2.87
N LEU A 179 -13.88 16.89 1.76
CA LEU A 179 -14.92 17.28 0.79
C LEU A 179 -15.62 16.06 0.18
N SER A 180 -14.86 15.01 -0.16
CA SER A 180 -15.41 13.74 -0.65
C SER A 180 -16.30 13.08 0.40
N ALA A 181 -15.84 13.01 1.65
CA ALA A 181 -16.60 12.47 2.77
C ALA A 181 -17.90 13.26 3.01
N ILE A 182 -17.88 14.60 2.90
CA ILE A 182 -19.07 15.44 3.05
C ILE A 182 -20.07 15.16 1.93
N VAL A 183 -19.63 15.10 0.66
CA VAL A 183 -20.51 14.72 -0.46
C VAL A 183 -21.16 13.38 -0.19
N GLN A 184 -20.39 12.39 0.26
CA GLN A 184 -20.94 11.07 0.56
C GLN A 184 -21.90 11.08 1.76
N LYS A 185 -21.62 11.87 2.80
CA LYS A 185 -22.50 12.02 3.96
C LYS A 185 -23.86 12.59 3.58
N VAL A 186 -23.89 13.64 2.74
CA VAL A 186 -25.14 14.35 2.39
C VAL A 186 -25.91 13.72 1.23
N THR A 187 -25.28 12.84 0.46
CA THR A 187 -25.91 12.19 -0.71
C THR A 187 -26.15 10.69 -0.53
N GLY A 188 -25.44 10.04 0.40
CA GLY A 188 -25.37 8.58 0.50
C GLY A 188 -24.58 7.90 -0.62
N GLN A 189 -23.92 8.66 -1.50
CA GLN A 189 -23.24 8.16 -2.70
C GLN A 189 -21.75 8.50 -2.66
N LYS A 190 -20.89 7.63 -3.19
CA LYS A 190 -19.49 8.01 -3.39
C LYS A 190 -19.42 9.14 -4.42
N VAL A 191 -18.35 9.94 -4.39
CA VAL A 191 -18.19 11.06 -5.33
C VAL A 191 -18.26 10.60 -6.79
N ILE A 192 -17.66 9.46 -7.12
CA ILE A 192 -17.72 8.91 -8.49
C ILE A 192 -19.17 8.61 -8.91
N ASP A 193 -19.96 7.99 -8.03
CA ASP A 193 -21.36 7.62 -8.29
C ASP A 193 -22.25 8.87 -8.38
N TYR A 194 -21.97 9.86 -7.54
CA TYR A 194 -22.69 11.13 -7.54
C TYR A 194 -22.45 11.92 -8.83
N LEU A 195 -21.20 11.93 -9.32
CA LEU A 195 -20.82 12.60 -10.57
C LEU A 195 -21.23 11.83 -11.82
N GLN A 196 -21.45 10.52 -11.74
CA GLN A 196 -21.77 9.66 -12.87
C GLN A 196 -22.91 10.21 -13.76
N PRO A 197 -24.15 10.42 -13.26
CA PRO A 197 -25.23 10.95 -14.09
C PRO A 197 -25.15 12.46 -14.33
N ARG A 198 -24.35 13.19 -13.55
CA ARG A 198 -24.31 14.66 -13.54
C ARG A 198 -23.24 15.24 -14.45
N LEU A 199 -22.12 14.54 -14.57
CA LEU A 199 -20.91 15.01 -15.24
C LEU A 199 -20.41 13.98 -16.25
N PHE A 200 -20.19 12.73 -15.83
CA PHE A 200 -19.51 11.76 -16.67
C PHE A 200 -20.37 11.31 -17.85
N GLU A 201 -21.63 10.91 -17.61
CA GLU A 201 -22.55 10.52 -18.68
C GLU A 201 -22.83 11.65 -19.68
N PRO A 202 -23.16 12.90 -19.26
CA PRO A 202 -23.36 14.00 -20.21
C PRO A 202 -22.14 14.32 -21.08
N LEU A 203 -20.93 14.13 -20.55
CA LEU A 203 -19.69 14.35 -21.30
C LEU A 203 -19.28 13.09 -22.11
N GLY A 204 -19.94 11.94 -21.90
CA GLY A 204 -19.56 10.67 -22.51
C GLY A 204 -18.19 10.18 -22.01
N ILE A 205 -17.90 10.39 -20.73
CA ILE A 205 -16.73 9.86 -20.03
C ILE A 205 -17.12 8.50 -19.45
N THR A 206 -16.31 7.47 -19.69
CA THR A 206 -16.64 6.08 -19.35
C THR A 206 -15.43 5.32 -18.81
N GLY A 207 -15.68 4.24 -18.07
CA GLY A 207 -14.62 3.35 -17.58
C GLY A 207 -13.76 3.95 -16.47
N ILE A 208 -14.20 5.04 -15.84
CA ILE A 208 -13.50 5.70 -14.73
C ILE A 208 -13.41 4.76 -13.53
N ASP A 209 -12.31 4.84 -12.80
CA ASP A 209 -12.24 4.36 -11.43
C ASP A 209 -11.58 5.42 -10.55
N TRP A 210 -11.80 5.26 -9.24
CA TRP A 210 -11.32 6.19 -8.24
C TRP A 210 -11.03 5.43 -6.95
N GLU A 211 -9.79 5.51 -6.47
CA GLU A 211 -9.38 4.94 -5.19
C GLU A 211 -10.34 5.31 -4.05
N VAL A 212 -10.49 4.39 -3.09
CA VAL A 212 -11.25 4.60 -1.86
C VAL A 212 -10.34 4.47 -0.64
N ASP A 213 -10.79 4.96 0.51
CA ASP A 213 -10.20 4.67 1.81
C ASP A 213 -10.70 3.32 2.38
N PRO A 214 -10.21 2.88 3.56
CA PRO A 214 -10.70 1.66 4.21
C PRO A 214 -12.19 1.65 4.58
N LYS A 215 -12.86 2.80 4.59
CA LYS A 215 -14.30 2.94 4.85
C LYS A 215 -15.13 3.04 3.57
N GLY A 216 -14.50 2.93 2.41
CA GLY A 216 -15.15 2.97 1.11
C GLY A 216 -15.47 4.37 0.58
N ILE A 217 -14.90 5.43 1.18
CA ILE A 217 -15.02 6.82 0.73
C ILE A 217 -14.00 7.06 -0.38
N ASN A 218 -14.40 7.65 -1.52
CA ASN A 218 -13.41 8.01 -2.55
C ASN A 218 -12.36 8.96 -1.97
N THR A 219 -11.10 8.76 -2.30
CA THR A 219 -10.00 9.53 -1.70
C THR A 219 -10.09 11.03 -2.01
N GLY A 220 -10.72 11.43 -3.11
CA GLY A 220 -11.06 12.82 -3.46
C GLY A 220 -9.86 13.65 -3.91
N GLY A 221 -8.82 13.73 -3.07
CA GLY A 221 -7.60 14.48 -3.34
C GLY A 221 -6.65 13.84 -4.35
N TRP A 222 -6.81 12.55 -4.64
CA TRP A 222 -6.04 11.78 -5.60
C TRP A 222 -6.84 10.60 -6.13
N GLY A 223 -6.25 9.72 -6.95
CA GLY A 223 -6.76 8.38 -7.19
C GLY A 223 -7.78 8.22 -8.33
N ILE A 224 -8.31 9.30 -8.92
CA ILE A 224 -9.10 9.16 -10.16
C ILE A 224 -8.18 8.75 -11.31
N ARG A 225 -8.66 7.88 -12.21
CA ARG A 225 -7.98 7.57 -13.47
C ARG A 225 -8.85 7.92 -14.66
N LEU A 226 -8.29 8.68 -15.60
CA LEU A 226 -8.99 9.23 -16.76
C LEU A 226 -8.17 9.05 -18.03
N LYS A 227 -8.84 8.95 -19.18
CA LYS A 227 -8.19 9.05 -20.50
C LYS A 227 -7.84 10.51 -20.79
N THR A 228 -6.83 10.75 -21.62
CA THR A 228 -6.41 12.09 -22.06
C THR A 228 -7.59 12.90 -22.63
N GLU A 229 -8.46 12.26 -23.42
CA GLU A 229 -9.63 12.92 -24.01
C GLU A 229 -10.70 13.26 -22.97
N ASP A 230 -10.84 12.46 -21.91
CA ASP A 230 -11.81 12.72 -20.85
C ASP A 230 -11.37 13.90 -19.96
N MET A 231 -10.06 14.07 -19.78
CA MET A 231 -9.48 15.29 -19.22
C MET A 231 -9.81 16.51 -20.11
N ALA A 232 -9.66 16.38 -21.43
CA ALA A 232 -9.96 17.45 -22.38
C ALA A 232 -11.43 17.87 -22.35
N LYS A 233 -12.37 16.92 -22.27
CA LYS A 233 -13.81 17.21 -22.11
C LYS A 233 -14.09 18.02 -20.85
N PHE A 234 -13.46 17.66 -19.73
CA PHE A 234 -13.61 18.40 -18.47
C PHE A 234 -13.04 19.82 -18.57
N GLY A 235 -11.84 19.99 -19.13
CA GLY A 235 -11.27 21.32 -19.37
C GLY A 235 -12.12 22.17 -20.32
N GLN A 236 -12.64 21.56 -21.39
CA GLN A 236 -13.50 22.24 -22.37
C GLN A 236 -14.84 22.65 -21.75
N LEU A 237 -15.42 21.84 -20.85
CA LEU A 237 -16.61 22.22 -20.09
C LEU A 237 -16.37 23.49 -19.26
N PHE A 238 -15.23 23.58 -18.57
CA PHE A 238 -14.86 24.77 -17.79
C PHE A 238 -14.61 25.98 -18.69
N LEU A 239 -13.91 25.80 -19.81
CA LEU A 239 -13.73 26.86 -20.82
C LEU A 239 -15.07 27.40 -21.33
N GLN A 240 -16.06 26.52 -21.52
CA GLN A 240 -17.42 26.85 -21.96
C GLN A 240 -18.36 27.27 -20.82
N LYS A 241 -17.82 27.62 -19.64
CA LYS A 241 -18.61 28.06 -18.49
C LYS A 241 -19.72 27.08 -18.10
N GLY A 242 -19.43 25.79 -18.23
CA GLY A 242 -20.31 24.69 -17.86
C GLY A 242 -21.38 24.34 -18.90
N LEU A 243 -21.38 24.99 -20.07
CA LEU A 243 -22.24 24.65 -21.20
C LEU A 243 -21.62 23.50 -22.00
N TRP A 244 -22.39 22.45 -22.29
CA TRP A 244 -21.96 21.33 -23.11
C TRP A 244 -23.05 20.97 -24.11
N LYS A 245 -22.74 21.06 -25.41
CA LYS A 245 -23.71 20.78 -26.50
C LYS A 245 -25.07 21.48 -26.30
N GLY A 246 -25.05 22.75 -25.87
CA GLY A 246 -26.26 23.55 -25.63
C GLY A 246 -26.97 23.29 -24.30
N LYS A 247 -26.52 22.33 -23.47
CA LYS A 247 -27.05 22.06 -22.14
C LYS A 247 -26.13 22.64 -21.06
N GLN A 248 -26.68 23.39 -20.11
CA GLN A 248 -25.94 23.81 -18.92
C GLN A 248 -25.76 22.59 -18.00
N ILE A 249 -24.56 22.03 -17.96
CA ILE A 249 -24.22 20.88 -17.11
C ILE A 249 -23.83 21.35 -15.71
N LEU A 250 -22.89 22.30 -15.64
CA LEU A 250 -22.42 22.89 -14.39
C LEU A 250 -22.79 24.36 -14.38
N PRO A 251 -23.40 24.95 -13.34
CA PRO A 251 -23.83 26.35 -13.40
C PRO A 251 -22.67 27.30 -13.70
N ALA A 252 -22.89 28.25 -14.62
CA ALA A 252 -21.86 29.21 -15.02
C ALA A 252 -21.30 30.02 -13.83
N ALA A 253 -22.17 30.37 -12.88
CA ALA A 253 -21.77 31.06 -11.64
C ALA A 253 -20.81 30.21 -10.79
N TRP A 254 -21.00 28.88 -10.74
CA TRP A 254 -20.07 28.00 -10.03
C TRP A 254 -18.72 27.91 -10.77
N VAL A 255 -18.73 27.81 -12.11
CA VAL A 255 -17.48 27.78 -12.89
C VAL A 255 -16.65 29.04 -12.67
N GLU A 256 -17.30 30.21 -12.71
CA GLU A 256 -16.65 31.50 -12.44
C GLU A 256 -16.08 31.54 -11.01
N GLU A 257 -16.91 31.20 -10.02
CA GLU A 257 -16.52 31.22 -8.62
C GLU A 257 -15.37 30.26 -8.32
N ALA A 258 -15.42 29.03 -8.87
CA ALA A 258 -14.44 27.99 -8.63
C ALA A 258 -13.09 28.25 -9.32
N SER A 259 -13.07 29.02 -10.42
CA SER A 259 -11.85 29.34 -11.19
C SER A 259 -11.24 30.72 -10.87
N THR A 260 -11.89 31.49 -9.99
CA THR A 260 -11.42 32.78 -9.49
C THR A 260 -10.47 32.60 -8.32
N MET A 261 -9.40 33.41 -8.29
CA MET A 261 -8.41 33.40 -7.21
C MET A 261 -9.08 33.67 -5.84
N LYS A 262 -8.78 32.83 -4.84
CA LYS A 262 -9.29 32.93 -3.47
C LYS A 262 -8.18 33.18 -2.45
N ILE A 263 -6.98 32.66 -2.68
CA ILE A 263 -5.85 32.79 -1.75
C ILE A 263 -4.51 32.74 -2.48
N MET A 264 -3.51 33.48 -1.99
CA MET A 264 -2.15 33.46 -2.49
C MET A 264 -1.30 32.45 -1.73
N GLN A 265 -0.46 31.70 -2.44
CA GLN A 265 0.46 30.73 -1.85
C GLN A 265 1.55 31.42 -1.03
N ASP A 266 2.11 32.49 -1.58
CA ASP A 266 3.07 33.37 -0.91
C ASP A 266 2.70 34.83 -1.19
N PRO A 267 1.98 35.50 -0.25
CA PRO A 267 1.62 36.90 -0.42
C PRO A 267 2.85 37.83 -0.42
N ASN A 268 3.96 37.41 0.18
CA ASN A 268 5.19 38.20 0.34
C ASN A 268 6.19 37.99 -0.80
N ALA A 269 5.90 37.10 -1.75
CA ALA A 269 6.74 36.90 -2.93
C ALA A 269 6.86 38.19 -3.76
N THR A 270 8.08 38.50 -4.20
CA THR A 270 8.36 39.62 -5.10
C THR A 270 7.69 39.43 -6.46
N GLN A 271 7.43 40.53 -7.18
CA GLN A 271 6.81 40.46 -8.50
C GLN A 271 7.62 39.60 -9.49
N ALA A 272 8.96 39.74 -9.50
CA ALA A 272 9.83 38.92 -10.35
C ALA A 272 9.71 37.40 -10.08
N LYS A 273 9.51 37.00 -8.82
CA LYS A 273 9.24 35.59 -8.46
C LYS A 273 7.86 35.13 -8.95
N LYS A 274 6.84 36.00 -8.85
CA LYS A 274 5.51 35.72 -9.39
C LYS A 274 5.57 35.56 -10.92
N ASP A 275 6.18 36.50 -11.64
CA ASP A 275 6.23 36.48 -13.11
C ASP A 275 6.97 35.25 -13.70
N SER A 276 7.85 34.63 -12.92
CA SER A 276 8.60 33.42 -13.30
C SER A 276 7.98 32.12 -12.79
N SER A 277 6.88 32.15 -12.03
CA SER A 277 6.29 30.96 -11.40
C SER A 277 4.78 30.87 -11.65
N ASP A 278 4.36 29.74 -12.25
CA ASP A 278 2.95 29.39 -12.40
C ASP A 278 2.30 28.98 -11.07
N TRP A 279 3.08 28.70 -10.04
CA TRP A 279 2.61 28.27 -8.71
C TRP A 279 2.35 29.43 -7.74
N LEU A 280 2.79 30.65 -8.10
CA LEU A 280 2.63 31.86 -7.29
C LEU A 280 1.56 32.81 -7.83
N GLN A 281 0.61 32.29 -8.62
CA GLN A 281 -0.45 33.07 -9.28
C GLN A 281 -1.77 33.04 -8.50
N GLY A 282 -1.81 32.30 -7.38
CA GLY A 282 -2.98 32.12 -6.54
C GLY A 282 -3.70 30.79 -6.75
N TYR A 283 -4.57 30.46 -5.80
CA TYR A 283 -5.35 29.22 -5.74
C TYR A 283 -6.84 29.54 -5.68
N CYS A 284 -7.65 28.68 -6.29
CA CYS A 284 -9.09 28.85 -6.42
C CYS A 284 -9.83 27.79 -5.58
N TYR A 285 -11.01 27.31 -6.00
CA TYR A 285 -11.59 26.10 -5.44
C TYR A 285 -11.01 24.87 -6.14
N GLN A 286 -9.98 24.28 -5.50
CA GLN A 286 -9.34 23.05 -5.95
C GLN A 286 -8.77 23.14 -7.40
N MET A 287 -8.34 24.34 -7.79
CA MET A 287 -7.69 24.67 -9.06
C MET A 287 -6.59 25.72 -8.85
N TRP A 288 -5.55 25.69 -9.67
CA TRP A 288 -4.48 26.68 -9.65
C TRP A 288 -4.73 27.77 -10.69
N ARG A 289 -4.41 29.02 -10.33
CA ARG A 289 -4.18 30.06 -11.34
C ARG A 289 -2.80 29.87 -11.95
N SER A 290 -2.63 30.30 -13.18
CA SER A 290 -1.35 30.34 -13.91
C SER A 290 -1.07 31.74 -14.43
N ARG A 291 0.12 31.91 -15.00
CA ARG A 291 0.44 33.06 -15.82
C ARG A 291 -0.52 33.12 -17.01
N ASN A 292 -0.60 34.28 -17.68
CA ASN A 292 -1.43 34.45 -18.87
C ASN A 292 -2.93 34.20 -18.65
N ASN A 293 -3.44 34.57 -17.47
CA ASN A 293 -4.86 34.43 -17.08
C ASN A 293 -5.40 32.99 -17.21
N ALA A 294 -4.52 31.99 -17.21
CA ALA A 294 -4.90 30.60 -17.28
C ALA A 294 -5.29 30.07 -15.90
N TYR A 295 -6.05 28.99 -15.89
CA TYR A 295 -6.27 28.18 -14.69
C TYR A 295 -6.21 26.70 -15.03
N ARG A 296 -5.92 25.87 -14.03
CA ARG A 296 -5.56 24.48 -14.28
C ARG A 296 -5.85 23.54 -13.11
N GLY A 297 -6.10 22.28 -13.47
CA GLY A 297 -6.04 21.15 -12.56
C GLY A 297 -4.66 20.50 -12.64
N ASP A 298 -4.02 20.27 -11.49
CA ASP A 298 -2.63 19.83 -11.42
C ASP A 298 -2.53 18.48 -10.71
N GLY A 299 -1.85 17.54 -11.35
CA GLY A 299 -1.47 16.22 -10.85
C GLY A 299 0.04 16.15 -10.63
N ALA A 300 0.45 15.40 -9.61
CA ALA A 300 1.84 15.25 -9.24
C ALA A 300 2.65 14.55 -10.36
N ASN A 301 3.82 15.10 -10.69
CA ASN A 301 4.69 14.63 -11.77
C ASN A 301 4.20 15.00 -13.18
N GLY A 302 3.36 16.01 -13.36
CA GLY A 302 3.07 16.56 -14.69
C GLY A 302 1.78 16.08 -15.36
N GLN A 303 0.66 16.02 -14.63
CA GLN A 303 -0.65 15.75 -15.23
C GLN A 303 -1.48 17.01 -15.16
N PHE A 304 -1.76 17.62 -16.31
CA PHE A 304 -2.37 18.94 -16.35
C PHE A 304 -3.60 18.97 -17.23
N ILE A 305 -4.62 19.66 -16.72
CA ILE A 305 -5.72 20.22 -17.50
C ILE A 305 -5.52 21.73 -17.49
N ILE A 306 -5.05 22.31 -18.58
CA ILE A 306 -4.74 23.74 -18.67
C ILE A 306 -5.81 24.41 -19.51
N VAL A 307 -6.56 25.32 -18.90
CA VAL A 307 -7.59 26.11 -19.57
C VAL A 307 -7.02 27.51 -19.85
N LEU A 308 -7.12 27.92 -21.12
CA LEU A 308 -6.67 29.21 -21.62
C LEU A 308 -7.91 30.00 -22.09
N PRO A 309 -8.56 30.81 -21.23
CA PRO A 309 -9.79 31.50 -21.61
C PRO A 309 -9.60 32.52 -22.75
N GLU A 310 -8.59 33.38 -22.63
CA GLU A 310 -8.20 34.35 -23.69
C GLU A 310 -7.74 33.62 -24.97
N LYS A 311 -7.13 32.46 -24.71
CA LYS A 311 -6.81 31.34 -25.58
C LYS A 311 -7.90 30.70 -26.41
N ASP A 312 -9.18 30.81 -26.03
CA ASP A 312 -10.24 29.81 -26.28
C ASP A 312 -9.70 28.41 -26.64
N ALA A 313 -8.87 27.89 -25.71
CA ALA A 313 -8.07 26.68 -25.88
C ALA A 313 -7.94 25.90 -24.58
N VAL A 314 -7.76 24.59 -24.71
CA VAL A 314 -7.46 23.67 -23.61
C VAL A 314 -6.26 22.82 -24.00
N MET A 315 -5.28 22.70 -23.12
CA MET A 315 -4.14 21.81 -23.32
C MET A 315 -4.09 20.76 -22.21
N ILE A 316 -3.97 19.51 -22.63
CA ILE A 316 -3.81 18.36 -21.76
C ILE A 316 -2.39 17.82 -21.91
N VAL A 317 -1.77 17.54 -20.78
CA VAL A 317 -0.48 16.83 -20.71
C VAL A 317 -0.58 15.77 -19.62
N THR A 318 0.01 14.60 -19.86
CA THR A 318 0.37 13.66 -18.80
C THR A 318 1.84 13.30 -18.96
N ALA A 319 2.60 13.27 -17.86
CA ALA A 319 4.02 13.00 -17.86
C ALA A 319 4.50 12.30 -16.58
N GLU A 320 5.77 11.88 -16.56
CA GLU A 320 6.60 11.71 -15.37
C GLU A 320 7.66 12.83 -15.34
N ALA A 321 7.31 13.94 -14.70
CA ALA A 321 8.08 15.18 -14.72
C ALA A 321 8.43 15.65 -13.30
N PRO A 322 9.67 15.47 -12.82
CA PRO A 322 10.09 15.94 -11.51
C PRO A 322 10.16 17.48 -11.41
N ASP A 323 10.29 18.17 -12.56
CA ASP A 323 10.22 19.63 -12.68
C ASP A 323 8.99 20.05 -13.48
N MET A 324 7.87 20.22 -12.78
CA MET A 324 6.61 20.61 -13.40
C MET A 324 6.62 22.03 -13.98
N GLN A 325 7.47 22.93 -13.46
CA GLN A 325 7.56 24.30 -13.99
C GLN A 325 8.17 24.32 -15.39
N GLY A 326 9.08 23.39 -15.68
CA GLY A 326 9.68 23.19 -16.99
C GLY A 326 8.64 22.85 -18.08
N GLU A 327 7.61 22.06 -17.75
CA GLU A 327 6.53 21.72 -18.70
C GLU A 327 5.73 22.97 -19.11
N PHE A 328 5.35 23.80 -18.14
CA PHE A 328 4.66 25.07 -18.43
C PHE A 328 5.51 26.01 -19.27
N ASN A 329 6.83 26.07 -19.00
CA ASN A 329 7.74 26.92 -19.77
C ASN A 329 7.78 26.49 -21.26
N LEU A 330 7.64 25.21 -21.57
CA LEU A 330 7.51 24.74 -22.95
C LEU A 330 6.20 25.23 -23.60
N LEU A 331 5.07 25.13 -22.89
CA LEU A 331 3.78 25.67 -23.34
C LEU A 331 3.89 27.18 -23.62
N TRP A 332 4.41 27.97 -22.67
CA TRP A 332 4.50 29.42 -22.81
C TRP A 332 5.46 29.87 -23.89
N LYS A 333 6.45 29.05 -24.24
CA LYS A 333 7.42 29.34 -25.29
C LYS A 333 6.92 28.99 -26.69
N TYR A 334 6.31 27.81 -26.85
CA TYR A 334 6.03 27.25 -28.18
C TYR A 334 4.56 27.30 -28.59
N ILE A 335 3.64 27.04 -27.65
CA ILE A 335 2.21 26.91 -27.97
C ILE A 335 1.49 28.24 -27.76
N TYR A 336 1.61 28.84 -26.56
CA TYR A 336 0.82 30.04 -26.21
C TYR A 336 1.00 31.22 -27.18
N PRO A 337 2.23 31.58 -27.62
CA PRO A 337 2.42 32.68 -28.57
C PRO A 337 1.91 32.35 -29.99
N ALA A 338 1.79 31.07 -30.34
CA ALA A 338 1.35 30.61 -31.65
C ALA A 338 -0.19 30.51 -31.76
N LEU A 339 -0.92 30.65 -30.66
CA LEU A 339 -2.39 30.70 -30.66
C LEU A 339 -2.86 32.09 -31.11
N GLY A 340 -3.23 32.16 -32.40
CA GLY A 340 -3.79 33.35 -33.03
C GLY A 340 -5.32 33.40 -33.00
N ASP A 341 -5.85 34.58 -33.34
CA ASP A 341 -7.30 34.85 -33.40
C ASP A 341 -7.89 34.56 -34.79
N LYS A 342 -7.04 34.40 -35.81
CA LYS A 342 -7.45 34.21 -37.20
C LYS A 342 -7.01 32.85 -37.70
N LYS A 343 -7.82 32.27 -38.58
CA LYS A 343 -7.44 31.08 -39.37
C LYS A 343 -6.17 31.38 -40.16
N LEU A 344 -5.28 30.40 -40.21
CA LEU A 344 -4.08 30.44 -41.04
C LEU A 344 -4.35 29.77 -42.39
N PRO A 345 -3.59 30.13 -43.45
CA PRO A 345 -3.62 29.38 -44.70
C PRO A 345 -3.29 27.90 -44.47
N ALA A 346 -4.00 27.01 -45.15
CA ALA A 346 -3.72 25.57 -45.05
C ALA A 346 -2.27 25.26 -45.46
N ASN A 347 -1.60 24.41 -44.68
CA ASN A 347 -0.24 23.97 -44.96
C ASN A 347 -0.15 22.44 -44.95
N PRO A 348 -0.53 21.76 -46.07
CA PRO A 348 -0.58 20.30 -46.12
C PRO A 348 0.77 19.64 -45.83
N ALA A 349 1.89 20.28 -46.22
CA ALA A 349 3.22 19.76 -45.98
C ALA A 349 3.56 19.72 -44.48
N MET A 350 3.32 20.80 -43.74
CA MET A 350 3.57 20.81 -42.29
C MET A 350 2.56 19.94 -41.53
N LEU A 351 1.31 19.88 -41.98
CA LEU A 351 0.32 18.97 -41.39
C LEU A 351 0.74 17.49 -41.55
N ALA A 352 1.30 17.11 -42.70
CA ALA A 352 1.84 15.76 -42.91
C ALA A 352 3.01 15.48 -41.96
N LYS A 353 3.95 16.42 -41.82
CA LYS A 353 5.06 16.30 -40.86
C LYS A 353 4.59 16.19 -39.41
N LEU A 354 3.54 16.94 -39.04
CA LEU A 354 2.96 16.84 -37.69
C LEU A 354 2.41 15.43 -37.44
N LYS A 355 1.67 14.86 -38.41
CA LYS A 355 1.15 13.49 -38.30
C LYS A 355 2.25 12.44 -38.15
N GLU A 356 3.31 12.56 -38.96
CA GLU A 356 4.50 11.69 -38.86
C GLU A 356 5.18 11.84 -37.49
N LYS A 357 5.35 13.07 -37.00
CA LYS A 357 5.91 13.34 -35.68
C LYS A 357 5.07 12.72 -34.59
N THR A 358 3.74 12.93 -34.57
CA THR A 358 2.86 12.36 -33.55
C THR A 358 2.84 10.82 -33.58
N ALA A 359 2.97 10.20 -34.75
CA ALA A 359 2.98 8.74 -34.89
C ALA A 359 4.32 8.10 -34.46
N SER A 360 5.42 8.86 -34.42
CA SER A 360 6.76 8.36 -34.09
C SER A 360 7.18 8.60 -32.64
N LEU A 361 6.34 9.26 -31.82
CA LEU A 361 6.66 9.51 -30.41
C LEU A 361 6.69 8.21 -29.61
N ALA A 362 7.81 7.97 -28.96
CA ALA A 362 8.04 6.82 -28.10
C ALA A 362 8.91 7.23 -26.92
N LEU A 363 8.68 6.60 -25.77
CA LEU A 363 9.63 6.66 -24.67
C LEU A 363 10.90 5.91 -25.05
N PRO A 364 12.08 6.38 -24.59
CA PRO A 364 13.33 5.66 -24.77
C PRO A 364 13.21 4.25 -24.20
N ILE A 365 13.59 3.25 -24.99
CA ILE A 365 13.75 1.89 -24.52
C ILE A 365 15.22 1.73 -24.13
N PRO A 366 15.54 1.39 -22.87
CA PRO A 366 16.92 1.06 -22.48
C PRO A 366 17.46 -0.05 -23.38
N ASN A 367 18.53 0.21 -24.12
CA ASN A 367 18.99 -0.66 -25.20
C ASN A 367 20.52 -0.78 -25.29
N LYS A 368 21.22 -0.80 -24.15
CA LYS A 368 22.70 -0.90 -24.15
C LYS A 368 23.18 -2.20 -24.78
N ASN A 369 22.66 -3.35 -24.32
CA ASN A 369 23.00 -4.68 -24.81
C ASN A 369 21.77 -5.59 -24.73
N VAL A 370 21.54 -6.39 -25.77
CA VAL A 370 20.38 -7.29 -25.88
C VAL A 370 20.67 -8.73 -25.44
N SER A 371 21.92 -9.06 -25.11
CA SER A 371 22.36 -10.41 -24.72
C SER A 371 23.57 -10.37 -23.78
N SER A 372 23.73 -11.40 -22.93
CA SER A 372 24.90 -11.66 -22.07
C SER A 372 25.17 -13.17 -22.03
N SER A 373 26.43 -13.61 -21.79
CA SER A 373 26.69 -15.05 -21.58
C SER A 373 26.05 -15.57 -20.29
N THR A 374 25.87 -14.69 -19.30
CA THR A 374 25.17 -14.97 -18.03
C THR A 374 23.71 -15.34 -18.24
N GLU A 375 23.07 -14.88 -19.33
CA GLU A 375 21.68 -15.22 -19.67
C GLU A 375 21.45 -16.74 -19.68
N SER A 376 22.32 -17.48 -20.37
CA SER A 376 22.25 -18.94 -20.46
C SER A 376 22.47 -19.64 -19.10
N LYS A 377 23.21 -19.00 -18.19
CA LYS A 377 23.54 -19.54 -16.85
C LYS A 377 22.41 -19.35 -15.86
N VAL A 378 21.61 -18.29 -16.00
CA VAL A 378 20.54 -17.92 -15.05
C VAL A 378 19.14 -18.28 -15.56
N SER A 379 18.96 -18.44 -16.87
CA SER A 379 17.68 -18.84 -17.46
C SER A 379 17.19 -20.17 -16.86
N GLY A 380 15.94 -20.20 -16.41
CA GLY A 380 15.33 -21.35 -15.75
C GLY A 380 15.66 -21.51 -14.26
N LYS A 381 16.70 -20.83 -13.73
CA LYS A 381 17.06 -20.89 -12.31
C LYS A 381 16.10 -20.06 -11.47
N THR A 382 15.73 -20.61 -10.30
CA THR A 382 14.93 -19.90 -9.29
C THR A 382 15.84 -19.49 -8.14
N PHE A 383 15.79 -18.22 -7.75
CA PHE A 383 16.55 -17.65 -6.65
C PHE A 383 15.61 -17.44 -5.47
N GLY A 384 15.87 -18.11 -4.35
CA GLY A 384 15.17 -17.97 -3.09
C GLY A 384 15.72 -16.77 -2.36
N MET A 385 14.84 -15.87 -1.94
CA MET A 385 15.22 -14.59 -1.39
C MET A 385 15.65 -14.74 0.08
N VAL A 386 16.89 -14.34 0.36
CA VAL A 386 17.46 -14.20 1.71
C VAL A 386 17.22 -12.76 2.17
N THR A 387 15.96 -12.34 2.30
CA THR A 387 15.63 -10.99 2.81
C THR A 387 14.92 -11.07 4.16
N GLY A 388 14.95 -9.95 4.89
CA GLY A 388 14.11 -9.73 6.07
C GLY A 388 12.67 -9.36 5.71
N ASP A 389 12.23 -9.53 4.46
CA ASP A 389 10.85 -9.35 4.04
C ASP A 389 10.30 -10.68 3.50
N ARG A 390 9.52 -11.37 4.33
CA ARG A 390 8.88 -12.64 3.96
C ARG A 390 7.88 -12.53 2.82
N SER A 391 7.46 -11.33 2.47
CA SER A 391 6.54 -11.16 1.35
C SER A 391 7.21 -11.36 0.01
N PHE A 392 8.54 -11.36 -0.12
CA PHE A 392 9.23 -11.66 -1.37
C PHE A 392 10.02 -12.95 -1.22
N GLU A 393 9.47 -14.06 -1.73
CA GLU A 393 9.97 -15.42 -1.47
C GLU A 393 11.02 -15.86 -2.47
N ASN A 394 10.77 -15.64 -3.77
CA ASN A 394 11.69 -16.05 -4.83
C ASN A 394 11.49 -15.26 -6.12
N VAL A 395 12.52 -15.25 -6.96
CA VAL A 395 12.49 -14.77 -8.33
C VAL A 395 12.99 -15.83 -9.30
N LYS A 396 12.39 -15.93 -10.48
CA LYS A 396 12.85 -16.77 -11.58
C LYS A 396 12.98 -15.94 -12.85
N PHE A 397 14.02 -16.20 -13.63
CA PHE A 397 14.24 -15.57 -14.93
C PHE A 397 14.18 -16.64 -16.02
N ASP A 398 13.33 -16.46 -17.02
CA ASP A 398 13.22 -17.34 -18.19
C ASP A 398 13.45 -16.49 -19.45
N PHE A 399 14.55 -16.73 -20.15
CA PHE A 399 14.88 -16.02 -21.39
C PHE A 399 14.53 -16.89 -22.60
N ASP A 400 13.74 -16.34 -23.52
CA ASP A 400 13.40 -16.97 -24.78
C ASP A 400 13.14 -15.92 -25.87
N ASN A 401 13.73 -16.09 -27.06
CA ASN A 401 13.47 -15.25 -28.25
C ASN A 401 13.51 -13.72 -28.00
N GLY A 402 14.47 -13.25 -27.19
CA GLY A 402 14.62 -11.82 -26.86
C GLY A 402 13.56 -11.29 -25.88
N VAL A 403 12.89 -12.17 -25.14
CA VAL A 403 11.97 -11.86 -24.05
C VAL A 403 12.48 -12.51 -22.77
N CYS A 404 12.67 -11.71 -21.72
CA CYS A 404 12.91 -12.18 -20.36
C CYS A 404 11.57 -12.22 -19.62
N LYS A 405 11.04 -13.41 -19.34
CA LYS A 405 9.89 -13.60 -18.48
C LYS A 405 10.37 -13.74 -17.03
N VAL A 406 10.00 -12.78 -16.19
CA VAL A 406 10.38 -12.79 -14.78
C VAL A 406 9.19 -13.19 -13.93
N SER A 407 9.38 -14.20 -13.08
CA SER A 407 8.38 -14.64 -12.11
C SER A 407 8.79 -14.17 -10.72
N PHE A 408 8.03 -13.25 -10.13
CA PHE A 408 8.18 -12.84 -8.73
C PHE A 408 7.16 -13.60 -7.89
N LYS A 409 7.62 -14.43 -6.95
CA LYS A 409 6.74 -14.99 -5.93
C LYS A 409 6.70 -14.02 -4.75
N THR A 410 5.57 -13.33 -4.61
CA THR A 410 5.32 -12.48 -3.46
C THR A 410 4.07 -12.91 -2.72
N ASP A 411 4.21 -13.15 -1.42
CA ASP A 411 3.18 -13.79 -0.61
C ASP A 411 2.68 -15.08 -1.31
N SER A 412 1.36 -15.32 -1.28
CA SER A 412 0.74 -16.44 -1.99
C SER A 412 0.68 -16.27 -3.51
N THR A 413 1.07 -15.12 -4.07
CA THR A 413 0.85 -14.80 -5.50
C THR A 413 2.14 -14.87 -6.29
N THR A 414 2.10 -15.48 -7.47
CA THR A 414 3.20 -15.40 -8.45
C THR A 414 2.83 -14.40 -9.53
N HIS A 415 3.65 -13.36 -9.69
CA HIS A 415 3.52 -12.37 -10.75
C HIS A 415 4.47 -12.72 -11.89
N GLN A 416 3.94 -13.01 -13.07
CA GLN A 416 4.72 -13.28 -14.26
C GLN A 416 4.68 -12.07 -15.19
N ILE A 417 5.85 -11.49 -15.47
CA ILE A 417 5.94 -10.24 -16.23
C ILE A 417 6.98 -10.42 -17.34
N PRO A 418 6.60 -10.24 -18.62
CA PRO A 418 7.53 -10.27 -19.74
C PRO A 418 8.25 -8.92 -19.89
N PHE A 419 9.52 -9.00 -20.29
CA PHE A 419 10.36 -7.85 -20.63
C PHE A 419 11.01 -8.09 -21.99
N GLY A 420 10.87 -7.15 -22.92
CA GLY A 420 11.45 -7.28 -24.26
C GLY A 420 12.84 -6.68 -24.38
N ALA A 421 13.70 -7.30 -25.17
CA ALA A 421 14.95 -6.71 -25.61
C ALA A 421 14.68 -5.64 -26.69
N SER A 422 15.08 -4.39 -26.44
CA SER A 422 14.90 -3.27 -27.39
C SER A 422 13.45 -3.00 -27.84
N LYS A 423 12.45 -3.55 -27.12
CA LYS A 423 11.01 -3.32 -27.33
C LYS A 423 10.26 -3.33 -26.01
N TRP A 424 9.10 -2.67 -25.99
CA TRP A 424 8.15 -2.78 -24.89
C TRP A 424 7.30 -4.04 -25.06
N GLU A 425 7.29 -4.92 -24.06
CA GLU A 425 6.37 -6.05 -23.96
C GLU A 425 5.16 -5.67 -23.12
N LEU A 426 3.98 -5.62 -23.76
CA LEU A 426 2.73 -5.30 -23.08
C LEU A 426 2.21 -6.52 -22.31
N SER A 427 1.80 -6.31 -21.07
CA SER A 427 1.21 -7.36 -20.23
C SER A 427 0.30 -6.74 -19.18
N GLU A 428 -0.32 -7.59 -18.37
CA GLU A 428 -0.98 -7.20 -17.13
C GLU A 428 -0.27 -7.84 -15.94
N THR A 429 -0.36 -7.21 -14.76
CA THR A 429 0.16 -7.76 -13.52
C THR A 429 -0.68 -7.36 -12.32
N THR A 430 -0.81 -8.26 -11.35
CA THR A 430 -1.36 -7.96 -10.03
C THR A 430 -0.30 -7.42 -9.06
N LYS A 431 0.98 -7.35 -9.50
CA LYS A 431 2.05 -6.76 -8.71
C LYS A 431 1.77 -5.27 -8.53
N PHE A 432 1.80 -4.80 -7.29
CA PHE A 432 1.67 -3.38 -7.01
C PHE A 432 2.90 -2.61 -7.50
N GLY A 433 2.63 -1.48 -8.14
CA GLY A 433 3.64 -0.51 -8.57
C GLY A 433 4.00 0.52 -7.50
N PRO A 434 4.93 1.44 -7.83
CA PRO A 434 5.24 2.59 -6.99
C PRO A 434 4.07 3.59 -6.95
N TYR A 435 3.73 4.09 -5.76
CA TYR A 435 2.63 5.04 -5.53
C TYR A 435 2.99 6.14 -4.54
N LEU A 436 2.29 7.28 -4.65
CA LEU A 436 2.50 8.46 -3.81
C LEU A 436 2.22 8.21 -2.32
N VAL A 437 1.23 7.39 -1.97
CA VAL A 437 0.83 7.12 -0.59
C VAL A 437 0.92 5.63 -0.30
N ALA A 438 1.72 5.24 0.70
CA ALA A 438 2.00 3.83 1.00
C ALA A 438 0.73 3.01 1.29
N ALA A 439 -0.27 3.61 1.94
CA ALA A 439 -1.54 2.94 2.23
C ALA A 439 -2.50 2.84 1.05
N ALA A 440 -2.23 3.55 -0.06
CA ALA A 440 -2.92 3.27 -1.32
C ALA A 440 -2.67 1.81 -1.77
N LYS A 441 -1.62 1.14 -1.28
CA LYS A 441 -1.42 -0.31 -1.49
C LYS A 441 -2.52 -1.17 -0.87
N ALA A 442 -3.06 -0.77 0.29
CA ALA A 442 -4.08 -1.55 1.01
C ALA A 442 -5.48 -1.42 0.40
N ASN A 443 -5.77 -0.32 -0.29
CA ASN A 443 -7.12 0.00 -0.80
C ASN A 443 -7.40 -0.51 -2.22
N ARG A 444 -6.57 -1.41 -2.74
CA ARG A 444 -6.65 -1.91 -4.12
C ARG A 444 -7.12 -3.35 -4.24
N VAL A 445 -7.55 -3.95 -3.12
CA VAL A 445 -8.21 -5.27 -3.11
C VAL A 445 -9.44 -5.21 -4.02
N GLY A 446 -9.44 -6.00 -5.10
CA GLY A 446 -10.53 -6.07 -6.07
C GLY A 446 -10.41 -5.14 -7.29
N LEU A 447 -9.33 -4.36 -7.42
CA LEU A 447 -9.04 -3.66 -8.68
C LEU A 447 -8.59 -4.65 -9.76
N PRO A 448 -8.87 -4.37 -11.05
CA PRO A 448 -8.32 -5.15 -12.16
C PRO A 448 -6.79 -5.11 -12.17
N ALA A 449 -6.18 -6.09 -12.84
CA ALA A 449 -4.73 -6.14 -13.01
C ALA A 449 -4.20 -4.84 -13.66
N PHE A 450 -3.02 -4.41 -13.24
CA PHE A 450 -2.37 -3.24 -13.80
C PHE A 450 -1.84 -3.57 -15.18
N LYS A 451 -2.17 -2.73 -16.17
CA LYS A 451 -1.52 -2.77 -17.47
C LYS A 451 -0.09 -2.29 -17.31
N VAL A 452 0.85 -3.03 -17.89
CA VAL A 452 2.28 -2.74 -17.81
C VAL A 452 2.96 -2.92 -19.16
N ALA A 453 4.12 -2.28 -19.30
CA ALA A 453 5.04 -2.47 -20.41
C ALA A 453 6.44 -2.74 -19.86
N GLY A 454 7.01 -3.89 -20.20
CA GLY A 454 8.32 -4.33 -19.73
C GLY A 454 9.38 -4.28 -20.83
N SER A 455 10.57 -3.76 -20.52
CA SER A 455 11.76 -3.92 -21.36
C SER A 455 12.97 -4.30 -20.50
N TYR A 456 13.95 -4.99 -21.07
CA TYR A 456 15.21 -5.25 -20.39
C TYR A 456 16.42 -4.86 -21.22
N THR A 457 17.52 -4.58 -20.53
CA THR A 457 18.86 -4.44 -21.12
C THR A 457 19.89 -5.03 -20.16
N TRP A 458 20.96 -5.58 -20.71
CA TRP A 458 22.15 -5.85 -19.93
C TRP A 458 22.99 -4.58 -19.83
N LYS A 459 23.38 -4.17 -18.61
CA LYS A 459 24.28 -3.03 -18.36
C LYS A 459 25.74 -3.41 -18.59
N ASP A 460 26.07 -4.64 -18.24
CA ASP A 460 27.35 -5.32 -18.38
C ASP A 460 27.10 -6.84 -18.38
N GLU A 461 28.15 -7.66 -18.30
CA GLU A 461 28.07 -9.11 -18.35
C GLU A 461 27.18 -9.72 -17.25
N ASN A 462 27.11 -9.11 -16.06
CA ASN A 462 26.47 -9.70 -14.89
C ASN A 462 25.30 -8.88 -14.34
N THR A 463 25.01 -7.72 -14.92
CA THR A 463 23.97 -6.81 -14.44
C THR A 463 22.84 -6.66 -15.45
N LEU A 464 21.68 -7.23 -15.11
CA LEU A 464 20.43 -7.10 -15.85
C LEU A 464 19.63 -5.91 -15.29
N GLU A 465 19.20 -5.00 -16.15
CA GLU A 465 18.24 -3.96 -15.81
C GLU A 465 16.90 -4.27 -16.47
N LEU A 466 15.87 -4.41 -15.65
CA LEU A 466 14.48 -4.52 -16.07
C LEU A 466 13.79 -3.17 -15.84
N THR A 467 13.07 -2.68 -16.84
CA THR A 467 12.26 -1.47 -16.74
C THR A 467 10.80 -1.86 -16.89
N LEU A 468 10.02 -1.65 -15.82
CA LEU A 468 8.60 -1.94 -15.76
C LEU A 468 7.79 -0.65 -15.66
N ARG A 469 7.14 -0.26 -16.75
CA ARG A 469 6.25 0.91 -16.80
C ARG A 469 4.82 0.48 -16.45
N TYR A 470 4.20 1.14 -15.49
CA TYR A 470 2.78 0.94 -15.18
C TYR A 470 1.95 1.89 -16.04
N ILE A 471 1.56 1.46 -17.24
CA ILE A 471 1.07 2.35 -18.32
C ILE A 471 -0.34 2.96 -18.10
N GLU A 472 -0.90 2.82 -16.90
CA GLU A 472 -2.04 3.60 -16.40
C GLU A 472 -1.68 4.55 -15.24
N SER A 473 -0.40 4.79 -15.04
CA SER A 473 0.26 5.58 -14.00
C SER A 473 1.46 6.27 -14.66
N PRO A 474 1.98 7.39 -14.12
CA PRO A 474 3.20 7.94 -14.67
C PRO A 474 4.45 7.13 -14.28
N HIS A 475 4.33 6.14 -13.40
CA HIS A 475 5.52 5.61 -12.74
C HIS A 475 6.12 4.37 -13.35
N THR A 476 7.43 4.32 -13.16
CA THR A 476 8.28 3.17 -13.47
C THR A 476 8.96 2.60 -12.27
N GLU A 477 9.08 1.29 -12.31
CA GLU A 477 9.93 0.51 -11.44
C GLU A 477 11.10 -0.02 -12.26
N THR A 478 12.31 0.36 -11.88
CA THR A 478 13.55 -0.17 -12.44
C THR A 478 14.08 -1.23 -11.49
N ILE A 479 14.26 -2.45 -11.97
CA ILE A 479 14.72 -3.59 -11.17
C ILE A 479 16.10 -3.95 -11.69
N VAL A 480 17.12 -3.71 -10.86
CA VAL A 480 18.51 -4.03 -11.21
C VAL A 480 18.88 -5.33 -10.52
N CYS A 481 19.20 -6.35 -11.32
CA CYS A 481 19.63 -7.66 -10.87
C CYS A 481 21.11 -7.85 -11.20
N THR A 482 21.96 -7.99 -10.19
CA THR A 482 23.37 -8.34 -10.35
C THR A 482 23.58 -9.79 -9.95
N PHE A 483 24.14 -10.58 -10.86
CA PHE A 483 24.39 -12.00 -10.68
C PHE A 483 25.84 -12.28 -10.31
N ASP A 484 26.04 -13.23 -9.40
CA ASP A 484 27.34 -13.75 -9.00
C ASP A 484 27.20 -15.27 -8.77
N ASP A 485 27.48 -16.04 -9.82
CA ASP A 485 27.27 -17.50 -9.91
C ASP A 485 25.86 -17.94 -9.49
N ASP A 486 25.74 -18.47 -8.27
CA ASP A 486 24.48 -18.94 -7.69
C ASP A 486 23.79 -17.90 -6.80
N ASN A 487 24.20 -16.63 -6.88
CA ASN A 487 23.64 -15.53 -6.11
C ASN A 487 23.05 -14.46 -7.04
N VAL A 488 22.03 -13.76 -6.53
CA VAL A 488 21.48 -12.55 -7.15
C VAL A 488 21.33 -11.46 -6.09
N SER A 489 21.69 -10.23 -6.45
CA SER A 489 21.30 -9.02 -5.71
C SER A 489 20.29 -8.25 -6.54
N ILE A 490 19.16 -7.88 -5.94
CA ILE A 490 18.04 -7.22 -6.60
C ILE A 490 17.78 -5.88 -5.91
N ASP A 491 17.79 -4.81 -6.70
CA ASP A 491 17.53 -3.43 -6.26
C ASP A 491 16.30 -2.89 -7.00
N PHE A 492 15.23 -2.58 -6.25
CA PHE A 492 14.00 -1.99 -6.79
C PHE A 492 14.06 -0.47 -6.67
N GLN A 493 14.07 0.22 -7.80
CA GLN A 493 14.22 1.66 -7.91
C GLN A 493 12.95 2.30 -8.49
N SER A 494 12.64 3.50 -8.04
CA SER A 494 11.57 4.37 -8.52
C SER A 494 11.89 5.82 -8.19
N ILE A 495 11.10 6.76 -8.71
CA ILE A 495 11.26 8.18 -8.38
C ILE A 495 11.10 8.49 -6.88
N PHE A 496 10.41 7.64 -6.11
CA PHE A 496 10.15 7.85 -4.69
C PHE A 496 11.30 7.42 -3.77
N ASN A 497 12.25 6.63 -4.27
CA ASN A 497 13.37 6.11 -3.49
C ASN A 497 14.75 6.43 -4.08
N ILE A 498 14.82 7.23 -5.16
CA ILE A 498 16.07 7.54 -5.87
C ILE A 498 17.17 8.16 -4.96
N ASN A 499 16.76 8.89 -3.92
CA ASN A 499 17.65 9.54 -2.94
C ASN A 499 17.65 8.86 -1.55
N ARG A 500 17.00 7.70 -1.41
CA ARG A 500 16.96 6.97 -0.14
C ARG A 500 18.03 5.88 -0.10
N LYS A 501 18.44 5.46 1.10
CA LYS A 501 19.27 4.27 1.28
C LYS A 501 18.54 3.08 0.66
N ARG A 502 19.18 2.43 -0.31
CA ARG A 502 18.59 1.33 -1.08
C ARG A 502 18.53 0.07 -0.23
N THR A 503 17.41 -0.63 -0.30
CA THR A 503 17.26 -1.97 0.28
C THR A 503 17.57 -2.98 -0.82
N ILE A 504 18.71 -3.65 -0.71
CA ILE A 504 19.11 -4.68 -1.66
C ILE A 504 18.59 -6.02 -1.16
N SER A 505 17.77 -6.65 -1.97
CA SER A 505 17.27 -7.99 -1.72
C SER A 505 18.25 -9.00 -2.27
N LYS A 506 18.81 -9.86 -1.42
CA LYS A 506 19.71 -10.93 -1.86
C LYS A 506 18.94 -12.22 -2.07
N GLY A 507 19.32 -13.00 -3.07
CA GLY A 507 18.78 -14.32 -3.32
C GLY A 507 19.87 -15.30 -3.69
N ILE A 508 19.58 -16.57 -3.48
CA ILE A 508 20.47 -17.68 -3.85
C ILE A 508 19.71 -18.69 -4.69
N VAL A 509 20.36 -19.32 -5.65
CA VAL A 509 19.77 -20.41 -6.43
C VAL A 509 19.30 -21.49 -5.47
N PHE A 510 18.04 -21.87 -5.59
CA PHE A 510 17.49 -23.00 -4.87
C PHE A 510 16.64 -23.85 -5.80
N THR A 511 16.60 -25.14 -5.50
CA THR A 511 15.73 -26.09 -6.21
C THR A 511 14.57 -26.43 -5.28
N PRO A 512 13.32 -26.07 -5.62
CA PRO A 512 12.16 -26.49 -4.84
C PRO A 512 12.11 -28.02 -4.75
N LYS A 513 11.97 -28.55 -3.53
CA LYS A 513 11.76 -29.98 -3.29
C LYS A 513 10.27 -30.28 -3.21
N ALA A 514 9.78 -31.26 -3.96
CA ALA A 514 8.37 -31.65 -3.96
C ALA A 514 7.89 -32.09 -2.55
N ASN A 515 8.74 -32.79 -1.80
CA ASN A 515 8.50 -33.22 -0.44
C ASN A 515 9.47 -32.55 0.54
N ALA A 516 9.60 -31.22 0.46
CA ALA A 516 10.46 -30.47 1.37
C ALA A 516 10.20 -30.82 2.86
N PRO A 517 11.24 -30.98 3.69
CA PRO A 517 11.06 -31.01 5.14
C PRO A 517 10.40 -29.71 5.61
N LYS A 518 9.42 -29.82 6.52
CA LYS A 518 8.67 -28.68 7.06
C LYS A 518 9.17 -28.33 8.45
N LEU A 519 9.37 -27.05 8.72
CA LEU A 519 9.82 -26.56 10.02
C LEU A 519 8.91 -25.43 10.52
N ILE A 520 8.31 -25.66 11.69
CA ILE A 520 7.68 -24.63 12.51
C ILE A 520 8.75 -24.06 13.43
N VAL A 521 8.92 -22.75 13.43
CA VAL A 521 9.77 -22.04 14.40
C VAL A 521 8.83 -21.24 15.30
N ARG A 522 8.71 -21.66 16.54
CA ARG A 522 7.76 -21.11 17.51
C ARG A 522 8.51 -20.25 18.53
N GLY A 523 8.04 -19.01 18.70
CA GLY A 523 8.48 -18.10 19.74
C GLY A 523 7.46 -18.02 20.88
N ASP A 524 7.92 -18.28 22.11
CA ASP A 524 7.05 -18.31 23.29
C ASP A 524 7.04 -17.00 24.09
N ASP A 525 6.05 -16.91 24.98
CA ASP A 525 5.86 -15.88 26.02
C ASP A 525 5.43 -14.48 25.57
N MET A 526 4.87 -14.25 24.38
CA MET A 526 4.40 -12.90 24.03
C MET A 526 3.45 -12.33 25.09
N GLY A 527 3.67 -11.09 25.51
CA GLY A 527 2.89 -10.39 26.53
C GLY A 527 3.57 -10.28 27.90
N TYR A 528 4.69 -10.98 28.16
CA TYR A 528 5.37 -10.85 29.47
C TYR A 528 6.18 -9.57 29.66
N SER A 529 6.79 -9.04 28.59
CA SER A 529 7.63 -7.83 28.59
C SER A 529 7.54 -7.10 27.24
N HIS A 530 7.88 -5.81 27.21
CA HIS A 530 8.00 -5.05 25.96
C HIS A 530 9.13 -5.61 25.09
N SER A 531 10.29 -5.87 25.67
CA SER A 531 11.45 -6.45 24.99
C SER A 531 11.15 -7.81 24.35
N GLY A 532 10.37 -8.65 25.03
CA GLY A 532 9.90 -9.92 24.48
C GLY A 532 8.97 -9.72 23.29
N ASN A 533 7.98 -8.83 23.43
CA ASN A 533 7.05 -8.49 22.34
C ASN A 533 7.79 -7.99 21.10
N GLU A 534 8.73 -7.06 21.26
CA GLU A 534 9.53 -6.55 20.14
C GLU A 534 10.40 -7.63 19.51
N ALA A 535 11.05 -8.48 20.31
CA ALA A 535 11.91 -9.56 19.82
C ALA A 535 11.16 -10.60 18.98
N LEU A 536 9.96 -11.00 19.42
CA LEU A 536 9.10 -11.93 18.68
C LEU A 536 8.65 -11.34 17.35
N ILE A 537 8.14 -10.10 17.36
CA ILE A 537 7.75 -9.41 16.11
C ILE A 537 8.96 -9.22 15.18
N LYS A 538 10.13 -8.91 15.73
CA LYS A 538 11.38 -8.80 14.96
C LYS A 538 11.76 -10.14 14.34
N SER A 539 11.74 -11.22 15.11
CA SER A 539 12.07 -12.58 14.68
C SER A 539 11.09 -13.10 13.61
N TYR A 540 9.82 -12.73 13.71
CA TYR A 540 8.82 -13.00 12.67
C TYR A 540 9.04 -12.17 11.40
N LYS A 541 9.25 -10.85 11.53
CA LYS A 541 9.37 -9.95 10.38
C LYS A 541 10.66 -10.21 9.61
N GLU A 542 11.78 -10.20 10.31
CA GLU A 542 13.12 -10.22 9.73
C GLU A 542 13.74 -11.62 9.68
N GLY A 543 13.10 -12.61 10.30
CA GLY A 543 13.71 -13.91 10.59
C GLY A 543 12.89 -15.11 10.13
N ILE A 544 13.09 -16.20 10.85
CA ILE A 544 12.57 -17.53 10.51
C ILE A 544 11.35 -17.95 11.36
N GLU A 545 10.97 -17.17 12.36
CA GLU A 545 9.86 -17.48 13.27
C GLU A 545 8.51 -17.53 12.53
N THR A 546 7.74 -18.61 12.66
CA THR A 546 6.46 -18.81 11.96
C THR A 546 5.23 -18.81 12.85
N SER A 547 5.39 -18.98 14.17
CA SER A 547 4.31 -18.96 15.15
C SER A 547 4.72 -18.20 16.42
N ILE A 548 3.79 -17.46 17.00
CA ILE A 548 3.96 -16.77 18.29
C ILE A 548 2.92 -17.27 19.29
N GLU A 549 3.35 -17.60 20.50
CA GLU A 549 2.45 -17.95 21.60
C GLU A 549 2.27 -16.77 22.57
N VAL A 550 1.02 -16.43 22.87
CA VAL A 550 0.66 -15.26 23.69
C VAL A 550 0.20 -15.70 25.07
N ILE A 551 0.83 -15.18 26.12
CA ILE A 551 0.31 -15.27 27.49
C ILE A 551 -0.65 -14.10 27.70
N VAL A 552 -1.90 -14.39 28.07
CA VAL A 552 -2.95 -13.35 28.15
C VAL A 552 -3.00 -12.69 29.53
N ALA A 553 -2.65 -13.42 30.58
CA ALA A 553 -2.64 -12.89 31.94
C ALA A 553 -1.49 -11.89 32.19
N SER A 554 -0.49 -11.86 31.33
CA SER A 554 0.76 -11.14 31.52
C SER A 554 0.63 -9.62 31.25
N PRO A 555 1.50 -8.79 31.86
CA PRO A 555 1.28 -7.35 31.96
C PRO A 555 1.35 -6.58 30.63
N TRP A 556 2.07 -7.11 29.63
CA TRP A 556 2.23 -6.52 28.31
C TRP A 556 1.29 -7.12 27.24
N PHE A 557 0.28 -7.91 27.64
CA PHE A 557 -0.75 -8.39 26.71
C PHE A 557 -1.45 -7.27 25.90
N PRO A 558 -1.81 -6.09 26.48
CA PRO A 558 -2.42 -5.01 25.70
C PRO A 558 -1.54 -4.47 24.56
N GLU A 559 -0.22 -4.51 24.73
CA GLU A 559 0.72 -4.17 23.65
C GLU A 559 0.78 -5.29 22.61
N ALA A 560 0.89 -6.54 23.06
CA ALA A 560 0.90 -7.71 22.18
C ALA A 560 -0.31 -7.70 21.23
N VAL A 561 -1.51 -7.38 21.72
CA VAL A 561 -2.73 -7.22 20.90
C VAL A 561 -2.53 -6.20 19.77
N LYS A 562 -1.94 -5.03 20.06
CA LYS A 562 -1.70 -3.98 19.06
C LYS A 562 -0.70 -4.45 18.00
N LEU A 563 0.42 -5.00 18.44
CA LEU A 563 1.46 -5.51 17.55
C LEU A 563 0.93 -6.64 16.65
N LEU A 564 0.14 -7.57 17.19
CA LEU A 564 -0.45 -8.67 16.43
C LEU A 564 -1.56 -8.20 15.48
N ALA A 565 -2.26 -7.11 15.78
CA ALA A 565 -3.23 -6.49 14.87
C ALA A 565 -2.55 -5.83 13.66
N GLU A 566 -1.34 -5.31 13.84
CA GLU A 566 -0.49 -4.77 12.77
C GLU A 566 0.15 -5.87 11.92
N ASN A 567 0.37 -7.05 12.50
CA ASN A 567 1.04 -8.19 11.87
C ASN A 567 0.07 -9.34 11.53
N LYS A 568 -0.96 -9.06 10.72
CA LYS A 568 -2.09 -9.97 10.48
C LYS A 568 -1.76 -11.37 9.92
N ARG A 569 -0.54 -11.55 9.39
CA ARG A 569 -0.09 -12.80 8.77
C ARG A 569 0.59 -13.78 9.73
N VAL A 570 1.08 -13.33 10.89
CA VAL A 570 1.76 -14.24 11.84
C VAL A 570 0.75 -15.26 12.37
N ASP A 571 1.15 -16.52 12.53
CA ASP A 571 0.31 -17.49 13.22
C ASP A 571 0.36 -17.26 14.72
N ILE A 572 -0.77 -17.43 15.41
CA ILE A 572 -0.89 -17.09 16.83
C ILE A 572 -1.53 -18.24 17.59
N GLY A 573 -0.81 -18.69 18.61
CA GLY A 573 -1.31 -19.57 19.65
C GLY A 573 -1.58 -18.81 20.96
N LEU A 574 -2.54 -19.30 21.74
CA LEU A 574 -2.66 -18.93 23.15
C LEU A 574 -1.74 -19.81 23.99
N HIS A 575 -0.87 -19.20 24.77
CA HIS A 575 0.02 -19.86 25.71
C HIS A 575 -0.62 -19.88 27.11
N PHE A 576 -1.18 -21.01 27.50
CA PHE A 576 -1.84 -21.13 28.80
C PHE A 576 -0.85 -20.99 29.95
N ALA A 577 -1.04 -19.97 30.78
CA ALA A 577 -0.19 -19.73 31.93
C ALA A 577 -0.99 -19.89 33.23
N ILE A 578 -0.46 -20.72 34.14
CA ILE A 578 -0.94 -20.82 35.54
C ILE A 578 0.20 -20.59 36.54
N THR A 579 1.33 -20.07 36.04
CA THR A 579 2.52 -19.73 36.79
C THR A 579 2.94 -18.29 36.47
N SER A 580 3.76 -17.69 37.33
CA SER A 580 4.38 -16.38 37.11
C SER A 580 5.80 -16.35 37.70
N GLU A 581 6.74 -16.80 36.89
CA GLU A 581 8.08 -17.27 37.25
C GLU A 581 9.07 -16.16 37.62
N TRP A 582 8.98 -14.99 36.99
CA TRP A 582 9.98 -13.92 37.15
C TRP A 582 9.85 -13.19 38.47
N ASP A 583 10.95 -12.92 39.17
CA ASP A 583 10.90 -12.29 40.50
C ASP A 583 10.42 -10.84 40.44
N ASN A 584 10.83 -10.11 39.41
CA ASN A 584 10.53 -8.68 39.25
C ASN A 584 9.32 -8.39 38.35
N VAL A 585 8.75 -9.42 37.70
CA VAL A 585 7.58 -9.28 36.81
C VAL A 585 6.56 -10.35 37.20
N LYS A 586 5.43 -9.92 37.78
CA LYS A 586 4.37 -10.82 38.24
C LYS A 586 3.03 -10.52 37.59
N TRP A 587 2.24 -11.57 37.39
CA TRP A 587 0.85 -11.45 36.95
C TRP A 587 -0.10 -12.31 37.80
N ARG A 588 -1.36 -11.88 37.81
CA ARG A 588 -2.46 -12.52 38.55
C ARG A 588 -3.30 -13.39 37.59
N PRO A 589 -4.04 -14.38 38.12
CA PRO A 589 -5.07 -15.05 37.33
C PRO A 589 -6.14 -14.09 36.82
N LEU A 590 -6.78 -14.43 35.71
CA LEU A 590 -7.95 -13.69 35.19
C LEU A 590 -9.22 -13.99 36.01
N THR A 591 -9.22 -15.08 36.76
CA THR A 591 -10.28 -15.50 37.67
C THR A 591 -9.83 -15.39 39.14
N GLU A 592 -10.68 -15.82 40.07
CA GLU A 592 -10.27 -15.90 41.47
C GLU A 592 -9.17 -16.97 41.71
N ALA A 593 -9.18 -18.07 40.94
CA ALA A 593 -8.23 -19.21 41.00
C ALA A 593 -7.47 -19.35 42.33
N LYS A 594 -8.20 -19.56 43.43
CA LYS A 594 -7.64 -19.49 44.79
C LYS A 594 -6.55 -20.53 45.00
N SER A 595 -6.66 -21.67 44.33
CA SER A 595 -5.70 -22.76 44.44
C SER A 595 -4.43 -22.57 43.60
N LEU A 596 -4.35 -21.53 42.77
CA LEU A 596 -3.25 -21.29 41.83
C LEU A 596 -2.43 -20.04 42.16
N ARG A 597 -2.84 -19.27 43.20
CA ARG A 597 -2.22 -17.99 43.56
C ARG A 597 -1.65 -18.00 44.96
N ASN A 598 -0.59 -17.21 45.15
CA ASN A 598 0.00 -16.96 46.45
C ASN A 598 -0.82 -15.93 47.27
N ALA A 599 -0.37 -15.61 48.48
CA ALA A 599 -1.05 -14.69 49.40
C ALA A 599 -1.22 -13.25 48.84
N ASP A 600 -0.34 -12.83 47.92
CA ASP A 600 -0.38 -11.51 47.27
C ASP A 600 -1.27 -11.50 46.01
N GLY A 601 -1.85 -12.66 45.68
CA GLY A 601 -2.78 -12.88 44.59
C GLY A 601 -2.13 -13.12 43.23
N TYR A 602 -0.82 -13.27 43.16
CA TYR A 602 -0.10 -13.64 41.93
C TYR A 602 -0.10 -15.14 41.73
N PHE A 603 -0.01 -15.62 40.49
CA PHE A 603 0.25 -17.04 40.27
C PHE A 603 1.53 -17.49 40.99
N TYR A 604 1.58 -18.75 41.41
CA TYR A 604 2.81 -19.33 41.92
C TYR A 604 3.94 -19.27 40.88
N PRO A 605 5.20 -19.01 41.26
CA PRO A 605 6.29 -18.91 40.31
C PRO A 605 6.66 -20.23 39.64
N MET A 606 6.44 -21.36 40.30
CA MET A 606 6.84 -22.67 39.78
C MET A 606 5.65 -23.59 39.59
N LEU A 607 5.73 -24.50 38.62
CA LEU A 607 4.76 -25.58 38.48
C LEU A 607 5.16 -26.76 39.38
N PHE A 608 6.43 -27.16 39.30
CA PHE A 608 7.02 -28.26 40.05
C PHE A 608 7.79 -27.77 41.27
N HIS A 609 7.94 -28.64 42.27
CA HIS A 609 8.75 -28.37 43.46
C HIS A 609 10.13 -27.81 43.08
N ASN A 610 10.53 -26.71 43.71
CA ASN A 610 11.81 -26.06 43.45
C ASN A 610 12.45 -25.61 44.79
N ASN A 611 13.68 -26.06 45.04
CA ASN A 611 14.40 -25.77 46.28
C ASN A 611 14.65 -24.28 46.52
N ASN A 612 14.76 -23.48 45.45
CA ASN A 612 14.94 -22.02 45.55
C ASN A 612 13.63 -21.30 45.91
N TYR A 613 12.48 -21.96 45.72
CA TYR A 613 11.13 -21.41 45.90
C TYR A 613 10.27 -22.37 46.75
N PRO A 614 10.64 -22.62 48.02
CA PRO A 614 9.97 -23.61 48.84
C PRO A 614 8.49 -23.25 49.03
N LYS A 615 7.59 -24.21 48.74
CA LYS A 615 6.12 -24.05 48.83
C LYS A 615 5.51 -23.03 47.86
N GLN A 616 6.30 -22.56 46.90
CA GLN A 616 5.89 -21.60 45.88
C GLN A 616 5.72 -22.28 44.52
N ALA A 617 5.45 -23.60 44.52
CA ALA A 617 5.04 -24.34 43.34
C ALA A 617 3.54 -24.69 43.39
N VAL A 618 2.87 -24.76 42.25
CA VAL A 618 1.48 -25.25 42.17
C VAL A 618 1.36 -26.64 42.79
N LEU A 619 2.32 -27.53 42.54
CA LEU A 619 2.33 -28.89 43.10
C LEU A 619 2.68 -28.97 44.59
N ASP A 620 3.21 -27.92 45.19
CA ASP A 620 3.42 -27.85 46.65
C ASP A 620 2.14 -27.45 47.40
N ASN A 621 1.06 -27.09 46.68
CA ASN A 621 -0.17 -26.54 47.22
C ASN A 621 -1.39 -27.39 46.79
N ASP A 622 -2.54 -27.20 47.46
CA ASP A 622 -3.78 -27.95 47.21
C ASP A 622 -4.53 -27.41 45.97
N TRP A 623 -3.90 -27.55 44.80
CA TRP A 623 -4.45 -27.13 43.51
C TRP A 623 -5.76 -27.87 43.20
N LYS A 624 -6.69 -27.18 42.54
CA LYS A 624 -8.01 -27.70 42.15
C LYS A 624 -8.17 -27.63 40.64
N ILE A 625 -8.60 -28.74 40.03
CA ILE A 625 -8.78 -28.80 38.58
C ILE A 625 -9.87 -27.83 38.11
N GLU A 626 -10.87 -27.55 38.93
CA GLU A 626 -11.96 -26.61 38.62
C GLU A 626 -11.45 -25.17 38.52
N ASP A 627 -10.46 -24.79 39.35
CA ASP A 627 -9.82 -23.48 39.29
C ASP A 627 -8.97 -23.37 38.02
N ILE A 628 -8.24 -24.43 37.65
CA ILE A 628 -7.48 -24.49 36.39
C ILE A 628 -8.43 -24.38 35.19
N GLU A 629 -9.49 -25.19 35.12
CA GLU A 629 -10.43 -25.17 34.00
C GLU A 629 -11.08 -23.80 33.81
N LYS A 630 -11.53 -23.17 34.90
CA LYS A 630 -12.11 -21.82 34.86
C LYS A 630 -11.09 -20.79 34.34
N GLU A 631 -9.86 -20.88 34.81
CA GLU A 631 -8.79 -19.99 34.39
C GLU A 631 -8.44 -20.16 32.91
N LEU A 632 -8.28 -21.40 32.42
CA LEU A 632 -8.00 -21.66 31.00
C LEU A 632 -9.14 -21.15 30.10
N LYS A 633 -10.41 -21.34 30.51
CA LYS A 633 -11.58 -20.80 29.80
C LYS A 633 -11.53 -19.27 29.74
N ALA A 634 -11.28 -18.60 30.86
CA ALA A 634 -11.17 -17.15 30.92
C ALA A 634 -10.04 -16.62 30.04
N GLN A 635 -8.90 -17.31 29.99
CA GLN A 635 -7.80 -16.97 29.09
C GLN A 635 -8.20 -17.09 27.62
N ILE A 636 -8.87 -18.17 27.20
CA ILE A 636 -9.38 -18.28 25.82
C ILE A 636 -10.35 -17.14 25.50
N GLU A 637 -11.34 -16.90 26.36
CA GLU A 637 -12.36 -15.88 26.13
C GLU A 637 -11.73 -14.48 25.99
N MET A 638 -10.80 -14.14 26.87
CA MET A 638 -10.05 -12.89 26.80
C MET A 638 -9.20 -12.81 25.54
N ALA A 639 -8.52 -13.89 25.17
CA ALA A 639 -7.71 -13.94 23.96
C ALA A 639 -8.56 -13.76 22.70
N LEU A 640 -9.65 -14.51 22.55
CA LEU A 640 -10.55 -14.44 21.38
C LEU A 640 -11.26 -13.08 21.26
N LYS A 641 -11.51 -12.40 22.39
CA LYS A 641 -12.07 -11.04 22.39
C LYS A 641 -11.18 -10.04 21.65
N TYR A 642 -9.86 -10.15 21.80
CA TYR A 642 -8.89 -9.19 21.23
C TYR A 642 -8.12 -9.73 20.02
N ILE A 643 -7.99 -11.04 19.93
CA ILE A 643 -7.27 -11.79 18.89
C ILE A 643 -8.21 -12.88 18.37
N PRO A 644 -9.27 -12.54 17.62
CA PRO A 644 -10.27 -13.51 17.14
C PRO A 644 -9.72 -14.53 16.12
N ARG A 645 -8.44 -14.40 15.74
CA ARG A 645 -7.76 -15.21 14.71
C ARG A 645 -6.82 -16.27 15.27
N LEU A 646 -6.90 -16.57 16.57
CA LEU A 646 -6.15 -17.67 17.20
C LEU A 646 -6.36 -18.97 16.42
N SER A 647 -5.28 -19.71 16.20
CA SER A 647 -5.32 -20.98 15.47
C SER A 647 -5.16 -22.20 16.38
N HIS A 648 -4.46 -22.06 17.50
CA HIS A 648 -4.14 -23.15 18.41
C HIS A 648 -3.94 -22.67 19.86
N VAL A 649 -3.73 -23.62 20.76
CA VAL A 649 -3.38 -23.38 22.17
C VAL A 649 -2.22 -24.28 22.59
N SER A 650 -1.36 -23.76 23.46
CA SER A 650 -0.19 -24.44 24.01
C SER A 650 -0.10 -24.21 25.52
N GLY A 651 0.79 -24.90 26.22
CA GLY A 651 0.97 -24.75 27.68
C GLY A 651 2.32 -24.12 28.04
N HIS A 652 2.29 -23.07 28.86
CA HIS A 652 3.47 -22.47 29.47
C HIS A 652 4.00 -23.32 30.61
N MET A 653 5.30 -23.63 30.60
CA MET A 653 5.99 -24.43 31.63
C MET A 653 5.30 -25.77 31.97
N GLY A 654 4.59 -26.39 31.01
CA GLY A 654 3.88 -27.65 31.23
C GLY A 654 2.51 -27.52 31.94
N SER A 655 1.99 -26.29 32.06
CA SER A 655 0.70 -25.95 32.70
C SER A 655 -0.49 -26.81 32.26
N THR A 656 -0.45 -27.36 31.05
CA THR A 656 -1.54 -28.14 30.47
C THR A 656 -1.35 -29.64 30.60
N ALA A 657 -0.25 -30.16 31.15
CA ALA A 657 0.08 -31.58 31.03
C ALA A 657 0.84 -32.19 32.22
N PHE A 658 0.90 -31.51 33.37
CA PHE A 658 1.61 -32.02 34.55
C PHE A 658 0.90 -33.19 35.27
N THR A 659 -0.39 -33.42 34.99
CA THR A 659 -1.12 -34.66 35.29
C THR A 659 -1.96 -35.09 34.09
N GLN A 660 -2.36 -36.37 34.05
CA GLN A 660 -3.24 -36.87 32.98
C GLN A 660 -4.62 -36.19 33.00
N GLU A 661 -5.16 -35.94 34.20
CA GLU A 661 -6.47 -35.28 34.36
C GLU A 661 -6.46 -33.84 33.82
N VAL A 662 -5.41 -33.07 34.12
CA VAL A 662 -5.24 -31.69 33.61
C VAL A 662 -5.08 -31.69 32.10
N LYS A 663 -4.35 -32.68 31.56
CA LYS A 663 -4.17 -32.85 30.11
C LYS A 663 -5.47 -33.13 29.38
N ASP A 664 -6.28 -34.06 29.89
CA ASP A 664 -7.57 -34.40 29.30
C ASP A 664 -8.55 -33.22 29.40
N MET A 665 -8.54 -32.51 30.54
CA MET A 665 -9.30 -31.27 30.72
C MET A 665 -8.87 -30.19 29.73
N ALA A 666 -7.56 -29.89 29.61
CA ALA A 666 -7.08 -28.81 28.74
C ALA A 666 -7.41 -29.09 27.26
N ARG A 667 -7.32 -30.34 26.81
CA ARG A 667 -7.75 -30.76 25.47
C ARG A 667 -9.26 -30.62 25.28
N ARG A 668 -10.06 -30.98 26.27
CA ARG A 668 -11.52 -30.79 26.24
C ARG A 668 -11.86 -29.30 26.14
N VAL A 669 -11.24 -28.45 26.96
CA VAL A 669 -11.43 -27.00 26.93
C VAL A 669 -11.05 -26.43 25.56
N ALA A 670 -9.88 -26.77 25.02
CA ALA A 670 -9.48 -26.32 23.68
C ALA A 670 -10.52 -26.70 22.62
N LYS A 671 -11.02 -27.94 22.67
CA LYS A 671 -12.04 -28.46 21.76
C LYS A 671 -13.38 -27.74 21.89
N GLU A 672 -13.82 -27.37 23.09
CA GLU A 672 -15.05 -26.58 23.32
C GLU A 672 -15.03 -25.26 22.53
N TYR A 673 -13.85 -24.63 22.43
CA TYR A 673 -13.63 -23.38 21.68
C TYR A 673 -13.16 -23.58 20.24
N LYS A 674 -13.15 -24.83 19.74
CA LYS A 674 -12.69 -25.20 18.39
C LYS A 674 -11.24 -24.82 18.09
N LEU A 675 -10.39 -24.82 19.11
CA LEU A 675 -8.95 -24.62 18.99
C LEU A 675 -8.20 -25.94 19.08
N THR A 676 -7.11 -26.07 18.33
CA THR A 676 -6.24 -27.25 18.38
C THR A 676 -5.24 -27.10 19.52
N MET A 677 -5.13 -28.10 20.40
CA MET A 677 -4.03 -28.18 21.37
C MET A 677 -2.74 -28.59 20.65
N VAL A 678 -1.62 -27.93 20.90
CA VAL A 678 -0.27 -28.30 20.42
C VAL A 678 0.63 -28.67 21.61
N ASP A 679 0.50 -29.92 22.04
CA ASP A 679 1.26 -30.57 23.10
C ASP A 679 2.01 -31.80 22.56
N VAL A 680 2.81 -32.46 23.38
CA VAL A 680 3.67 -33.58 22.94
C VAL A 680 2.91 -34.71 22.25
N ASP A 681 1.67 -35.06 22.64
CA ASP A 681 0.94 -36.11 21.90
C ASP A 681 0.09 -35.58 20.76
N SER A 682 -0.52 -34.40 20.90
CA SER A 682 -1.27 -33.86 19.77
C SER A 682 -0.34 -33.51 18.60
N MET A 683 0.93 -33.22 18.87
CA MET A 683 1.95 -33.12 17.84
C MET A 683 2.22 -34.47 17.15
N LYS A 684 2.07 -35.61 17.83
CA LYS A 684 2.09 -36.93 17.17
C LYS A 684 0.89 -37.09 16.23
N ASP A 685 -0.29 -36.66 16.67
CA ASP A 685 -1.50 -36.68 15.83
C ASP A 685 -1.35 -35.79 14.59
N LEU A 686 -0.70 -34.63 14.74
CA LEU A 686 -0.34 -33.71 13.66
C LEU A 686 0.88 -34.18 12.84
N LYS A 687 1.52 -35.29 13.22
CA LYS A 687 2.75 -35.82 12.61
C LYS A 687 3.90 -34.82 12.58
N VAL A 688 4.03 -34.03 13.65
CA VAL A 688 5.11 -33.07 13.86
C VAL A 688 6.03 -33.55 14.99
N ALA A 689 7.33 -33.60 14.72
CA ALA A 689 8.35 -33.99 15.70
C ALA A 689 9.04 -32.77 16.31
N TYR A 690 9.40 -32.81 17.60
CA TYR A 690 10.28 -31.80 18.17
C TYR A 690 11.69 -31.96 17.64
N THR A 691 12.35 -30.84 17.33
CA THR A 691 13.77 -30.79 16.98
C THR A 691 14.48 -29.76 17.86
N GLY A 692 15.78 -29.94 18.03
CA GLY A 692 16.59 -29.08 18.87
C GLY A 692 18.08 -29.39 18.77
N PHE A 693 18.88 -28.53 19.38
CA PHE A 693 20.31 -28.70 19.53
C PHE A 693 20.73 -28.23 20.93
N ASP A 694 21.91 -28.64 21.37
CA ASP A 694 22.44 -28.23 22.66
C ASP A 694 22.86 -26.76 22.64
N PHE A 695 22.26 -25.95 23.50
CA PHE A 695 22.55 -24.51 23.67
C PHE A 695 23.67 -24.22 24.67
N ASN A 696 24.02 -25.21 25.51
CA ASN A 696 24.86 -24.98 26.68
C ASN A 696 26.32 -24.73 26.30
N ASN A 697 27.00 -23.87 27.05
CA ASN A 697 28.43 -23.59 26.94
C ASN A 697 28.89 -23.17 25.52
N LYS A 698 28.02 -22.51 24.76
CA LYS A 698 28.30 -22.01 23.42
C LYS A 698 28.14 -20.49 23.33
N ASN A 699 29.00 -19.84 22.57
CA ASN A 699 28.79 -18.45 22.16
C ASN A 699 27.73 -18.36 21.03
N THR A 700 27.29 -17.14 20.71
CA THR A 700 26.23 -16.90 19.71
C THR A 700 26.53 -17.52 18.34
N GLU A 701 27.77 -17.45 17.86
CA GLU A 701 28.17 -18.02 16.57
C GLU A 701 28.13 -19.55 16.58
N GLN A 702 28.61 -20.18 17.65
CA GLN A 702 28.51 -21.63 17.83
C GLN A 702 27.05 -22.10 17.95
N LYS A 703 26.16 -21.27 18.52
CA LYS A 703 24.72 -21.55 18.56
C LYS A 703 24.09 -21.44 17.16
N ILE A 704 24.50 -20.47 16.34
CA ILE A 704 24.09 -20.37 14.92
C ILE A 704 24.49 -21.63 14.15
N GLU A 705 25.75 -22.06 14.26
CA GLU A 705 26.24 -23.28 13.60
C GLU A 705 25.55 -24.54 14.15
N GLY A 706 25.28 -24.58 15.47
CA GLY A 706 24.50 -25.65 16.10
C GLY A 706 23.08 -25.77 15.55
N PHE A 707 22.40 -24.63 15.37
CA PHE A 707 21.09 -24.58 14.72
C PHE A 707 21.19 -25.06 13.26
N ILE A 708 22.17 -24.59 12.49
CA ILE A 708 22.35 -25.00 11.10
C ILE A 708 22.60 -26.51 10.99
N GLY A 709 23.42 -27.08 11.86
CA GLY A 709 23.67 -28.53 11.90
C GLY A 709 22.45 -29.36 12.35
N MET A 710 21.53 -28.78 13.11
CA MET A 710 20.25 -29.41 13.44
C MET A 710 19.35 -29.54 12.21
N LEU A 711 19.41 -28.60 11.27
CA LEU A 711 18.64 -28.63 10.03
C LEU A 711 19.02 -29.82 9.12
N ASP A 712 20.24 -30.35 9.23
CA ASP A 712 20.69 -31.52 8.47
C ASP A 712 19.96 -32.82 8.84
N LYS A 713 19.28 -32.83 9.99
CA LYS A 713 18.54 -33.99 10.50
C LYS A 713 17.08 -34.02 10.03
N LEU A 714 16.61 -32.98 9.34
CA LEU A 714 15.22 -32.89 8.92
C LEU A 714 14.98 -33.71 7.65
N GLU A 715 14.07 -34.68 7.74
CA GLU A 715 13.79 -35.61 6.65
C GLU A 715 12.68 -35.09 5.73
N GLU A 716 12.81 -35.39 4.43
CA GLU A 716 11.81 -35.06 3.42
C GLU A 716 10.43 -35.65 3.76
N GLY A 717 9.38 -34.85 3.51
CA GLY A 717 7.99 -35.23 3.80
C GLY A 717 7.61 -35.20 5.28
N LYS A 718 8.55 -34.95 6.22
CA LYS A 718 8.25 -34.83 7.65
C LYS A 718 8.13 -33.37 8.09
N ALA A 719 7.39 -33.17 9.19
CA ALA A 719 7.23 -31.87 9.83
C ALA A 719 7.92 -31.85 11.19
N TYR A 720 8.55 -30.74 11.51
CA TYR A 720 9.26 -30.53 12.77
C TYR A 720 8.87 -29.20 13.41
N VAL A 721 9.03 -29.11 14.72
CA VAL A 721 8.91 -27.86 15.48
C VAL A 721 10.19 -27.59 16.26
N PHE A 722 10.65 -26.35 16.20
CA PHE A 722 11.68 -25.79 17.06
C PHE A 722 11.04 -24.70 17.92
N VAL A 723 11.18 -24.80 19.25
CA VAL A 723 10.56 -23.87 20.22
C VAL A 723 11.67 -23.18 20.99
N GLU A 724 11.64 -21.85 21.04
CA GLU A 724 12.57 -21.05 21.84
C GLU A 724 11.95 -19.71 22.25
N HIS A 725 12.68 -18.93 23.05
CA HIS A 725 12.18 -17.71 23.69
C HIS A 725 12.99 -16.47 23.26
N PRO A 726 12.60 -15.76 22.19
CA PRO A 726 13.25 -14.51 21.79
C PRO A 726 13.17 -13.41 22.86
N GLY A 727 14.17 -12.54 22.86
CA GLY A 727 14.25 -11.35 23.71
C GLY A 727 15.31 -10.37 23.21
N LEU A 728 15.18 -9.10 23.60
CA LEU A 728 16.20 -8.07 23.32
C LEU A 728 17.00 -7.81 24.59
N ASP A 729 18.33 -7.88 24.50
CA ASP A 729 19.21 -7.57 25.61
C ASP A 729 19.25 -6.05 25.86
N ASN A 730 18.32 -5.59 26.67
CA ASN A 730 18.19 -4.21 27.12
C ASN A 730 17.88 -4.14 28.62
N ASP A 731 17.75 -2.92 29.14
CA ASP A 731 17.60 -2.70 30.58
C ASP A 731 16.33 -3.36 31.17
N GLU A 732 15.23 -3.44 30.40
CA GLU A 732 14.03 -4.14 30.85
C GLU A 732 14.31 -5.64 31.01
N LEU A 733 14.88 -6.28 29.99
CA LEU A 733 15.09 -7.73 30.03
C LEU A 733 16.19 -8.15 31.02
N ARG A 734 17.21 -7.32 31.23
CA ARG A 734 18.24 -7.52 32.26
C ARG A 734 17.69 -7.44 33.68
N ALA A 735 16.55 -6.77 33.88
CA ALA A 735 15.86 -6.72 35.17
C ALA A 735 14.96 -7.94 35.41
N ILE A 736 14.72 -8.77 34.39
CA ILE A 736 13.91 -9.98 34.49
C ILE A 736 14.81 -11.17 34.77
N SER A 737 14.61 -11.79 35.93
CA SER A 737 15.33 -12.99 36.33
C SER A 737 14.56 -13.74 37.41
N HIS A 738 15.03 -14.94 37.71
CA HIS A 738 14.67 -15.68 38.92
C HIS A 738 15.91 -16.46 39.39
N ILE A 739 15.97 -16.85 40.65
CA ILE A 739 17.07 -17.68 41.19
C ILE A 739 17.27 -18.93 40.32
N GLY A 740 18.48 -19.13 39.80
CA GLY A 740 18.86 -20.22 38.89
C GLY A 740 18.71 -19.88 37.39
N TYR A 741 18.21 -18.70 37.06
CA TYR A 741 18.21 -18.16 35.70
C TYR A 741 18.39 -16.63 35.73
N GLU A 742 19.60 -16.20 36.04
CA GLU A 742 19.95 -14.78 36.21
C GLU A 742 20.25 -14.08 34.88
N ASP A 743 20.84 -14.79 33.91
CA ASP A 743 21.25 -14.23 32.60
C ASP A 743 20.19 -14.46 31.50
N VAL A 744 18.95 -14.03 31.78
CA VAL A 744 17.83 -14.17 30.84
C VAL A 744 18.07 -13.37 29.57
N ALA A 745 18.59 -12.14 29.71
CA ALA A 745 18.72 -11.19 28.63
C ALA A 745 19.65 -11.69 27.52
N GLN A 746 20.87 -12.13 27.85
CA GLN A 746 21.81 -12.65 26.86
C GLN A 746 21.29 -13.93 26.21
N GLY A 747 20.72 -14.85 27.00
CA GLY A 747 20.18 -16.11 26.49
C GLY A 747 19.08 -15.89 25.45
N ARG A 748 18.10 -15.02 25.75
CA ARG A 748 17.00 -14.70 24.84
C ARG A 748 17.46 -13.83 23.65
N GLN A 749 18.47 -12.97 23.82
CA GLN A 749 19.10 -12.23 22.73
C GLN A 749 19.81 -13.14 21.72
N ASP A 750 20.47 -14.20 22.19
CA ASP A 750 21.07 -15.20 21.30
C ASP A 750 20.02 -15.88 20.43
N VAL A 751 18.84 -16.21 20.98
CA VAL A 751 17.69 -16.75 20.22
C VAL A 751 17.27 -15.77 19.13
N THR A 752 17.02 -14.50 19.48
CA THR A 752 16.65 -13.46 18.50
C THR A 752 17.70 -13.34 17.40
N THR A 753 18.99 -13.46 17.75
CA THR A 753 20.10 -13.38 16.81
C THR A 753 20.13 -14.58 15.85
N ILE A 754 19.89 -15.79 16.35
CA ILE A 754 19.76 -17.00 15.52
C ILE A 754 18.57 -16.86 14.58
N PHE A 755 17.41 -16.46 15.11
CA PHE A 755 16.18 -16.36 14.33
C PHE A 755 16.27 -15.29 13.23
N THR A 756 17.06 -14.24 13.43
CA THR A 756 17.28 -13.17 12.46
C THR A 756 18.58 -13.29 11.66
N SER A 757 19.32 -14.40 11.78
CA SER A 757 20.60 -14.62 11.09
C SER A 757 20.44 -14.87 9.59
N GLU A 758 21.20 -14.11 8.77
CA GLU A 758 21.30 -14.33 7.31
C GLU A 758 21.89 -15.71 6.99
N LYS A 759 22.84 -16.20 7.81
CA LYS A 759 23.44 -17.54 7.66
C LYS A 759 22.38 -18.63 7.82
N VAL A 760 21.52 -18.52 8.83
CA VAL A 760 20.46 -19.50 9.10
C VAL A 760 19.42 -19.49 7.97
N ARG A 761 18.94 -18.32 7.55
CA ARG A 761 18.01 -18.22 6.40
C ARG A 761 18.60 -18.82 5.12
N THR A 762 19.87 -18.53 4.84
CA THR A 762 20.58 -19.10 3.69
C THR A 762 20.67 -20.63 3.78
N ALA A 763 20.98 -21.18 4.97
CA ALA A 763 21.04 -22.61 5.19
C ALA A 763 19.69 -23.30 4.98
N ILE A 764 18.59 -22.72 5.49
CA ILE A 764 17.22 -23.22 5.28
C ILE A 764 16.90 -23.32 3.79
N LEU A 765 17.18 -22.25 3.02
CA LEU A 765 16.95 -22.23 1.57
C LEU A 765 17.80 -23.24 0.82
N LYS A 766 19.12 -23.32 1.10
CA LYS A 766 20.02 -24.29 0.44
C LYS A 766 19.62 -25.75 0.72
N LYS A 767 19.13 -26.03 1.93
CA LYS A 767 18.66 -27.37 2.31
C LYS A 767 17.25 -27.67 1.77
N GLY A 768 16.56 -26.69 1.20
CA GLY A 768 15.21 -26.82 0.66
C GLY A 768 14.16 -27.06 1.74
N ILE A 769 14.35 -26.48 2.94
CA ILE A 769 13.44 -26.60 4.07
C ILE A 769 12.32 -25.58 3.93
N GLN A 770 11.07 -26.03 4.07
CA GLN A 770 9.89 -25.19 4.03
C GLN A 770 9.54 -24.71 5.45
N LEU A 771 9.59 -23.40 5.68
CA LEU A 771 9.04 -22.81 6.90
C LEU A 771 7.51 -22.83 6.83
N VAL A 772 6.86 -23.37 7.87
CA VAL A 772 5.40 -23.46 7.97
C VAL A 772 4.92 -23.05 9.36
N SER A 773 3.67 -22.65 9.47
CA SER A 773 2.97 -22.37 10.73
C SER A 773 2.15 -23.57 11.21
N TYR A 774 1.68 -23.54 12.47
CA TYR A 774 0.75 -24.55 12.96
C TYR A 774 -0.55 -24.51 12.17
N LYS A 775 -1.08 -23.33 11.88
CA LYS A 775 -2.30 -23.16 11.09
C LYS A 775 -2.22 -23.87 9.74
N GLU A 776 -1.09 -23.80 9.05
CA GLU A 776 -0.88 -24.48 7.76
C GLU A 776 -0.81 -26.00 7.92
N VAL A 777 -0.12 -26.50 8.94
CA VAL A 777 -0.03 -27.93 9.23
C VAL A 777 -1.40 -28.49 9.63
N ILE A 778 -2.13 -27.80 10.51
CA ILE A 778 -3.47 -28.17 10.96
C ILE A 778 -4.44 -28.20 9.76
N ALA A 779 -4.41 -27.19 8.89
CA ALA A 779 -5.27 -27.13 7.72
C ALA A 779 -5.01 -28.28 6.73
N GLY A 780 -3.75 -28.71 6.57
CA GLY A 780 -3.38 -29.84 5.70
C GLY A 780 -3.61 -31.23 6.32
N SER A 781 -3.94 -31.31 7.62
CA SER A 781 -4.21 -32.57 8.34
C SER A 781 -5.69 -32.97 8.37
N LYS A 782 -6.58 -32.04 7.99
CA LYS A 782 -8.02 -32.26 7.82
C LYS A 782 -8.31 -32.69 6.39
#